data_AF-A0A2V6QLR1-F1
#
_entry.id   AF-A0A2V6QLR1-F1
#
_cell.length_a   1.000
_cell.length_b   1.000
_cell.length_c   1.000
_cell.angle_alpha   90.00
_cell.angle_beta   90.00
_cell.angle_gamma   90.00
#
_symmetry.space_group_name_H-M   'P 1'
#
loop_
_entity.id
_entity.type
_entity.pdbx_description
1 polymer ?
#
loop_
_entity_poly.entity_id
_entity_poly.type
_entity_poly.pdbx_seq_one_letter_code
_entity_poly.pdbx_strand_id
1 'polypeptide(L)'
;MRTTRALWAVVMIVATAGLVAGWQGGLGAQPSTDPAIRVGATDLGGVVRSAGGPEAGVWVIAETTDLPTKLAKIVVTDERGRYVMPELPKASYRVWVRGYGLVDSPKVQAAPGRILDLTAVAAPSAAAAAEYYPAIYWYSLLRVPEKNEFPGTGPDGNGIATGLKTQAQWLDIVKTNGCYTCHQLGNKATRTISKELGDFKTSADAWQRRIQSGQALLQMTANLGRLGNARALKLFGDWTDRIAAGELPGVQPSRPQGVERNVVLTLWDWAGPKDYLHDEVSTDKRNPRLNADGLIYGTPEESTDLFPVLDPVKHVATQVKMLVRDQATPSSKQNTMLPSPIWGPDPIWDSQTSMHNPMFDEKGRVWFTSRVRPPANPEFCKQGSDHPSARLTPLESSNRHLSMYEPKTGKITLISTCFATHHLVFAEDANHTLWTSAGGPQSGVVGWLNRKLFEETGDEVKSQGWTATVLDTNGNGVRDAGDTAIKAAFYGIGVSPADGTVWGTVLGFPGYVIRLNPGSNPPATALTEVFEPPRTGYGPRGMDIDRQGVVWTPLSSGHMASFDRRKCKGPLNGPTATGAHCPEGWTLYPFPGPQLQNVTETGSAESSYYTWVDQFDTFGLGRDVPIATGNANEALLALVNGRFVNLRVPYPMGFYTKWMDGRIDDPAAGWKGRGLWATYSTRTPFHVEGGKGTTSKVVKFQLRPDPLAR
;
A
#
# COMPACT_ATOMS: atom_id res chain seq x y z
N MET A 1 -10.50 -15.18 92.31
CA MET A 1 -11.25 -15.02 93.57
C MET A 1 -12.20 -13.84 93.41
N ARG A 2 -13.45 -14.05 93.80
CA ARG A 2 -14.61 -13.17 93.57
C ARG A 2 -14.73 -12.12 94.67
N THR A 3 -15.20 -10.93 94.30
CA THR A 3 -16.22 -10.04 94.93
C THR A 3 -15.92 -8.62 94.40
N THR A 4 -16.85 -7.76 93.98
CA THR A 4 -18.16 -7.42 94.54
C THR A 4 -18.93 -6.59 93.49
N ARG A 5 -20.27 -6.73 93.44
CA ARG A 5 -21.21 -5.93 92.62
C ARG A 5 -21.95 -4.90 93.50
N ALA A 6 -22.31 -3.74 92.93
CA ALA A 6 -23.46 -2.89 93.30
C ALA A 6 -23.78 -1.99 92.08
N LEU A 7 -24.91 -2.14 91.34
CA LEU A 7 -26.27 -1.56 91.52
C LEU A 7 -26.25 -0.02 91.31
N TRP A 8 -26.98 0.63 90.39
CA TRP A 8 -28.44 0.72 90.12
C TRP A 8 -28.67 1.27 88.67
N ALA A 9 -29.49 0.68 87.79
CA ALA A 9 -30.96 0.79 87.60
C ALA A 9 -31.43 1.99 86.75
N VAL A 10 -31.94 1.74 85.53
CA VAL A 10 -33.26 2.21 85.03
C VAL A 10 -33.74 1.23 83.95
N VAL A 11 -34.93 0.66 84.18
CA VAL A 11 -35.73 -0.14 83.23
C VAL A 11 -36.83 0.76 82.68
N MET A 12 -36.98 0.84 81.36
CA MET A 12 -38.26 1.11 80.70
C MET A 12 -38.36 0.20 79.47
N ILE A 13 -39.21 -0.82 79.60
CA ILE A 13 -39.63 -1.74 78.54
C ILE A 13 -40.85 -1.11 77.87
N VAL A 14 -40.78 -0.88 76.56
CA VAL A 14 -41.95 -0.92 75.67
C VAL A 14 -41.59 -1.84 74.51
N ALA A 15 -42.25 -2.99 74.47
CA ALA A 15 -42.23 -3.91 73.34
C ALA A 15 -43.42 -3.59 72.43
N THR A 16 -43.20 -3.52 71.11
CA THR A 16 -43.86 -4.43 70.14
C THR A 16 -43.35 -4.25 68.71
N ALA A 17 -43.02 -5.40 68.12
CA ALA A 17 -43.26 -5.81 66.74
C ALA A 17 -42.46 -5.19 65.58
N GLY A 18 -41.48 -5.98 65.11
CA GLY A 18 -41.52 -6.50 63.73
C GLY A 18 -40.89 -5.64 62.64
N LEU A 19 -39.64 -5.92 62.32
CA LEU A 19 -39.12 -5.90 60.94
C LEU A 19 -37.79 -6.65 60.89
N VAL A 20 -37.86 -7.88 60.39
CA VAL A 20 -36.68 -8.62 59.91
C VAL A 20 -36.18 -7.85 58.68
N ALA A 21 -35.23 -6.94 58.89
CA ALA A 21 -34.47 -6.37 57.79
C ALA A 21 -33.53 -7.46 57.29
N GLY A 22 -33.98 -8.18 56.26
CA GLY A 22 -33.16 -9.14 55.55
C GLY A 22 -31.89 -8.46 55.06
N TRP A 23 -30.75 -9.00 55.47
CA TRP A 23 -29.53 -8.89 54.69
C TRP A 23 -29.80 -9.51 53.33
N GLN A 24 -30.26 -8.71 52.39
CA GLN A 24 -30.06 -8.99 50.98
C GLN A 24 -28.58 -8.79 50.74
N GLY A 25 -27.82 -9.88 50.87
CA GLY A 25 -26.54 -9.98 50.19
C GLY A 25 -26.79 -9.57 48.74
N GLY A 26 -26.12 -8.50 48.31
CA GLY A 26 -26.14 -8.08 46.92
C GLY A 26 -25.73 -9.29 46.09
N LEU A 27 -26.70 -9.90 45.42
CA LEU A 27 -26.46 -10.74 44.28
C LEU A 27 -25.64 -9.86 43.34
N GLY A 28 -24.33 -10.10 43.26
CA GLY A 28 -23.51 -9.54 42.21
C GLY A 28 -24.22 -9.86 40.92
N ALA A 29 -24.77 -8.85 40.26
CA ALA A 29 -25.34 -9.00 38.95
C ALA A 29 -24.24 -9.63 38.10
N GLN A 30 -24.41 -10.89 37.70
CA GLN A 30 -23.62 -11.45 36.62
C GLN A 30 -23.72 -10.42 35.49
N PRO A 31 -22.60 -9.93 34.92
CA PRO A 31 -22.69 -9.02 33.79
C PRO A 31 -23.59 -9.68 32.75
N SER A 32 -24.73 -9.05 32.48
CA SER A 32 -25.69 -9.57 31.51
C SER A 32 -25.01 -9.53 30.16
N THR A 33 -24.51 -10.68 29.72
CA THR A 33 -23.95 -10.84 28.38
C THR A 33 -25.06 -10.51 27.38
N ASP A 34 -24.85 -9.50 26.53
CA ASP A 34 -25.81 -9.15 25.48
C ASP A 34 -26.09 -10.41 24.65
N PRO A 35 -27.35 -10.89 24.58
CA PRO A 35 -27.70 -12.15 23.91
C PRO A 35 -27.39 -12.15 22.40
N ALA A 36 -27.15 -10.99 21.80
CA ALA A 36 -26.70 -10.88 20.41
C ALA A 36 -25.22 -11.28 20.24
N ILE A 37 -24.41 -11.21 21.30
CA ILE A 37 -23.00 -11.59 21.26
C ILE A 37 -22.91 -13.10 21.44
N ARG A 38 -22.70 -13.79 20.32
CA ARG A 38 -22.44 -15.23 20.31
C ARG A 38 -20.95 -15.45 20.18
N VAL A 39 -20.39 -16.29 21.03
CA VAL A 39 -18.96 -16.67 20.99
C VAL A 39 -18.89 -18.20 20.94
N GLY A 40 -18.10 -18.73 20.01
CA GLY A 40 -17.75 -20.15 20.01
C GLY A 40 -16.32 -20.37 20.45
N ALA A 41 -15.89 -21.64 20.42
CA ALA A 41 -14.61 -22.07 20.97
C ALA A 41 -13.38 -21.34 20.40
N THR A 42 -13.48 -20.80 19.19
CA THR A 42 -12.41 -20.09 18.48
C THR A 42 -12.57 -18.58 18.48
N ASP A 43 -13.58 -18.03 19.16
CA ASP A 43 -13.91 -16.61 19.03
C ASP A 43 -13.65 -15.86 20.33
N LEU A 44 -13.44 -14.55 20.24
CA LEU A 44 -13.61 -13.63 21.35
C LEU A 44 -14.79 -12.70 21.05
N GLY A 45 -15.48 -12.20 22.06
CA GLY A 45 -16.53 -11.20 21.85
C GLY A 45 -16.91 -10.50 23.13
N GLY A 46 -17.56 -9.35 23.03
CA GLY A 46 -17.94 -8.58 24.22
C GLY A 46 -18.40 -7.18 23.87
N VAL A 47 -18.52 -6.33 24.89
CA VAL A 47 -18.87 -4.92 24.74
C VAL A 47 -17.69 -4.05 25.17
N VAL A 48 -17.38 -3.05 24.35
CA VAL A 48 -16.46 -1.97 24.67
C VAL A 48 -17.24 -0.79 25.24
N ARG A 49 -16.85 -0.32 26.43
CA ARG A 49 -17.47 0.82 27.10
C ARG A 49 -16.44 1.82 27.59
N SER A 50 -16.80 3.09 27.66
CA SER A 50 -16.10 4.13 28.41
C SER A 50 -17.02 4.73 29.47
N ALA A 51 -16.56 5.76 30.18
CA ALA A 51 -17.40 6.56 31.06
C ALA A 51 -18.60 7.19 30.33
N GLY A 52 -18.51 7.38 29.00
CA GLY A 52 -19.59 7.92 28.17
C GLY A 52 -20.60 6.88 27.67
N GLY A 53 -20.44 5.60 28.02
CA GLY A 53 -21.28 4.50 27.53
C GLY A 53 -20.58 3.61 26.51
N PRO A 54 -21.31 2.84 25.68
CA PRO A 54 -20.71 1.98 24.67
C PRO A 54 -19.95 2.77 23.59
N GLU A 55 -18.81 2.24 23.15
CA GLU A 55 -17.95 2.89 22.15
C GLU A 55 -18.16 2.30 20.76
N ALA A 56 -18.84 3.04 19.88
CA ALA A 56 -19.03 2.65 18.50
C ALA A 56 -17.82 2.96 17.62
N GLY A 57 -17.55 2.09 16.63
CA GLY A 57 -16.50 2.30 15.64
C GLY A 57 -15.08 2.36 16.25
N VAL A 58 -14.81 1.58 17.30
CA VAL A 58 -13.46 1.44 17.86
C VAL A 58 -12.89 0.07 17.52
N TRP A 59 -11.57 -0.02 17.47
CA TRP A 59 -10.88 -1.26 17.13
C TRP A 59 -10.57 -2.06 18.37
N VAL A 60 -10.94 -3.35 18.36
CA VAL A 60 -10.48 -4.34 19.32
C VAL A 60 -9.36 -5.13 18.67
N ILE A 61 -8.18 -5.11 19.30
CA ILE A 61 -6.94 -5.70 18.79
C ILE A 61 -6.54 -6.85 19.71
N ALA A 62 -6.30 -8.03 19.15
CA ALA A 62 -5.72 -9.17 19.84
C ALA A 62 -4.36 -9.52 19.21
N GLU A 63 -3.31 -9.59 20.02
CA GLU A 63 -1.95 -9.91 19.57
C GLU A 63 -1.37 -11.11 20.33
N THR A 64 -0.68 -11.99 19.61
CA THR A 64 0.05 -13.12 20.19
C THR A 64 1.42 -13.32 19.54
N THR A 65 2.35 -13.84 20.34
CA THR A 65 3.67 -14.32 19.92
C THR A 65 3.81 -15.84 20.16
N ASP A 66 2.72 -16.52 20.52
CA ASP A 66 2.73 -17.96 20.85
C ASP A 66 2.67 -18.84 19.59
N LEU A 67 2.49 -18.23 18.41
CA LEU A 67 2.48 -18.89 17.10
C LEU A 67 3.87 -18.80 16.43
N PRO A 68 4.17 -19.63 15.42
CA PRO A 68 5.49 -19.63 14.77
C PRO A 68 5.89 -18.28 14.16
N THR A 69 4.91 -17.47 13.74
CA THR A 69 5.09 -16.04 13.52
C THR A 69 4.12 -15.22 14.36
N LYS A 70 4.54 -14.00 14.70
CA LYS A 70 3.72 -13.04 15.43
C LYS A 70 2.43 -12.77 14.65
N LEU A 71 1.30 -12.83 15.35
CA LEU A 71 -0.03 -12.62 14.78
C LEU A 71 -0.76 -11.50 15.53
N ALA A 72 -1.46 -10.65 14.77
CA ALA A 72 -2.48 -9.77 15.31
C ALA A 72 -3.80 -9.95 14.55
N LYS A 73 -4.93 -9.90 15.27
CA LYS A 73 -6.27 -9.89 14.69
C LYS A 73 -7.04 -8.68 15.20
N ILE A 74 -7.75 -7.99 14.31
CA ILE A 74 -8.39 -6.71 14.61
C ILE A 74 -9.82 -6.73 14.07
N VAL A 75 -10.76 -6.29 14.89
CA VAL A 75 -12.17 -6.10 14.52
C VAL A 75 -12.68 -4.75 15.00
N VAL A 76 -13.82 -4.32 14.48
CA VAL A 76 -14.45 -3.05 14.85
C VAL A 76 -15.75 -3.30 15.62
N THR A 77 -16.07 -2.42 16.57
CA THR A 77 -17.33 -2.45 17.31
C THR A 77 -18.51 -1.88 16.49
N ASP A 78 -19.71 -2.39 16.73
CA ASP A 78 -20.97 -1.84 16.19
C ASP A 78 -21.44 -0.56 16.91
N GLU A 79 -22.61 -0.02 16.54
CA GLU A 79 -23.21 1.18 17.17
C GLU A 79 -23.44 1.05 18.68
N ARG A 80 -23.48 -0.17 19.21
CA ARG A 80 -23.71 -0.46 20.63
C ARG A 80 -22.42 -0.89 21.34
N GLY A 81 -21.26 -0.66 20.72
CA GLY A 81 -19.96 -1.02 21.27
C GLY A 81 -19.67 -2.52 21.27
N ARG A 82 -20.48 -3.35 20.59
CA ARG A 82 -20.37 -4.81 20.63
C ARG A 82 -19.43 -5.28 19.54
N TYR A 83 -18.69 -6.35 19.82
CA TYR A 83 -17.79 -6.97 18.86
C TYR A 83 -17.76 -8.49 18.98
N VAL A 84 -17.45 -9.13 17.86
CA VAL A 84 -16.96 -10.51 17.79
C VAL A 84 -15.65 -10.51 17.02
N MET A 85 -14.67 -11.27 17.47
CA MET A 85 -13.42 -11.57 16.79
C MET A 85 -13.41 -13.06 16.48
N PRO A 86 -13.71 -13.46 15.23
CA PRO A 86 -13.88 -14.85 14.88
C PRO A 86 -12.54 -15.56 14.66
N GLU A 87 -12.52 -16.89 14.71
CA GLU A 87 -11.45 -17.74 14.17
C GLU A 87 -10.03 -17.35 14.62
N LEU A 88 -9.87 -17.18 15.94
CA LEU A 88 -8.56 -17.05 16.56
C LEU A 88 -7.93 -18.44 16.74
N PRO A 89 -6.66 -18.61 16.31
CA PRO A 89 -5.88 -19.79 16.65
C PRO A 89 -5.81 -20.03 18.16
N LYS A 90 -5.55 -21.29 18.55
CA LYS A 90 -5.38 -21.63 19.97
C LYS A 90 -4.05 -21.06 20.48
N ALA A 91 -4.12 -19.92 21.16
CA ALA A 91 -2.99 -19.22 21.77
C ALA A 91 -3.47 -18.32 22.92
N SER A 92 -2.53 -17.71 23.63
CA SER A 92 -2.81 -16.63 24.58
C SER A 92 -2.66 -15.28 23.86
N TYR A 93 -3.61 -14.39 24.06
CA TYR A 93 -3.67 -13.08 23.40
C TYR A 93 -3.63 -11.93 24.40
N ARG A 94 -2.87 -10.89 24.07
CA ARG A 94 -3.05 -9.57 24.67
C ARG A 94 -4.12 -8.83 23.88
N VAL A 95 -5.20 -8.42 24.54
CA VAL A 95 -6.36 -7.78 23.93
C VAL A 95 -6.53 -6.37 24.46
N TRP A 96 -6.74 -5.39 23.59
CA TRP A 96 -6.98 -4.00 23.97
C TRP A 96 -7.83 -3.26 22.94
N VAL A 97 -8.24 -2.04 23.31
CA VAL A 97 -9.05 -1.14 22.48
C VAL A 97 -8.21 0.05 22.03
N ARG A 98 -8.38 0.44 20.77
CA ARG A 98 -7.88 1.69 20.18
C ARG A 98 -9.02 2.40 19.44
N GLY A 99 -9.01 3.73 19.41
CA GLY A 99 -9.98 4.50 18.63
C GLY A 99 -9.61 5.99 18.54
N TYR A 100 -10.15 6.68 17.54
CA TYR A 100 -10.00 8.14 17.47
C TYR A 100 -10.75 8.80 18.64
N GLY A 101 -10.10 9.78 19.27
CA GLY A 101 -10.54 10.40 20.52
C GLY A 101 -10.18 9.60 21.79
N LEU A 102 -9.53 8.45 21.65
CA LEU A 102 -9.12 7.57 22.75
C LEU A 102 -7.59 7.45 22.81
N VAL A 103 -7.10 6.87 23.90
CA VAL A 103 -5.77 6.24 23.97
C VAL A 103 -5.94 4.73 24.08
N ASP A 104 -4.87 3.96 23.85
CA ASP A 104 -4.93 2.51 24.03
C ASP A 104 -5.39 2.16 25.45
N SER A 105 -6.35 1.24 25.55
CA SER A 105 -6.76 0.69 26.84
C SER A 105 -5.65 -0.17 27.46
N PRO A 106 -5.73 -0.47 28.78
CA PRO A 106 -4.94 -1.54 29.35
C PRO A 106 -5.10 -2.84 28.55
N LYS A 107 -4.00 -3.58 28.39
CA LYS A 107 -3.98 -4.88 27.71
C LYS A 107 -4.46 -5.96 28.68
N VAL A 108 -5.42 -6.75 28.25
CA VAL A 108 -5.99 -7.87 29.01
C VAL A 108 -5.56 -9.19 28.37
N GLN A 109 -5.14 -10.16 29.17
CA GLN A 109 -4.80 -11.49 28.66
C GLN A 109 -6.08 -12.31 28.49
N ALA A 110 -6.27 -12.92 27.31
CA ALA A 110 -7.42 -13.77 27.02
C ALA A 110 -7.04 -14.93 26.10
N ALA A 111 -7.86 -15.98 26.13
CA ALA A 111 -7.82 -17.09 25.18
C ALA A 111 -9.17 -17.18 24.46
N PRO A 112 -9.23 -17.73 23.23
CA PRO A 112 -10.48 -17.92 22.50
C PRO A 112 -11.53 -18.70 23.30
N GLY A 113 -12.81 -18.53 22.94
CA GLY A 113 -13.95 -19.14 23.62
C GLY A 113 -14.53 -18.31 24.76
N ARG A 114 -14.21 -17.01 24.86
CA ARG A 114 -14.60 -16.17 26.00
C ARG A 114 -15.37 -14.92 25.60
N ILE A 115 -16.32 -14.55 26.45
CA ILE A 115 -16.85 -13.19 26.51
C ILE A 115 -15.84 -12.32 27.27
N LEU A 116 -15.47 -11.19 26.69
CA LEU A 116 -14.46 -10.26 27.18
C LEU A 116 -14.95 -8.83 26.96
N ASP A 117 -15.56 -8.25 27.99
CA ASP A 117 -15.86 -6.82 28.00
C ASP A 117 -14.57 -6.02 28.22
N LEU A 118 -14.46 -4.88 27.54
CA LEU A 118 -13.27 -4.04 27.55
C LEU A 118 -13.64 -2.60 27.91
N THR A 119 -12.76 -1.93 28.64
CA THR A 119 -12.92 -0.52 28.99
C THR A 119 -12.03 0.34 28.10
N ALA A 120 -12.64 1.18 27.27
CA ALA A 120 -11.95 2.20 26.50
C ALA A 120 -11.51 3.36 27.39
N VAL A 121 -10.40 4.00 27.02
CA VAL A 121 -9.83 5.12 27.77
C VAL A 121 -9.88 6.38 26.91
N ALA A 122 -10.62 7.39 27.36
CA ALA A 122 -10.68 8.69 26.68
C ALA A 122 -9.28 9.31 26.64
N ALA A 123 -8.93 9.94 25.51
CA ALA A 123 -7.66 10.65 25.43
C ALA A 123 -7.65 11.83 26.42
N PRO A 124 -6.57 12.01 27.21
CA PRO A 124 -6.50 13.08 28.21
C PRO A 124 -6.38 14.48 27.59
N SER A 125 -6.09 14.57 26.28
CA SER A 125 -6.00 15.82 25.53
C SER A 125 -6.16 15.57 24.03
N ALA A 126 -6.41 16.64 23.26
CA ALA A 126 -6.42 16.57 21.80
C ALA A 126 -5.09 16.09 21.23
N ALA A 127 -3.96 16.47 21.85
CA ALA A 127 -2.63 16.00 21.45
C ALA A 127 -2.48 14.48 21.62
N ALA A 128 -2.94 13.95 22.76
CA ALA A 128 -2.92 12.50 23.01
C ALA A 128 -3.83 11.72 22.03
N ALA A 129 -4.99 12.27 21.67
CA ALA A 129 -5.86 11.68 20.66
C ALA A 129 -5.19 11.68 19.26
N ALA A 130 -4.55 12.80 18.90
CA ALA A 130 -3.93 12.98 17.59
C ALA A 130 -2.74 12.04 17.34
N GLU A 131 -2.11 11.50 18.39
CA GLU A 131 -1.04 10.49 18.26
C GLU A 131 -1.49 9.26 17.47
N TYR A 132 -2.79 8.94 17.48
CA TYR A 132 -3.39 7.82 16.76
C TYR A 132 -3.93 8.18 15.37
N TYR A 133 -3.85 9.45 14.95
CA TYR A 133 -4.33 9.85 13.63
C TYR A 133 -3.42 9.30 12.52
N PRO A 134 -3.98 8.91 11.37
CA PRO A 134 -3.19 8.50 10.21
C PRO A 134 -2.22 9.60 9.76
N ALA A 135 -1.14 9.18 9.11
CA ALA A 135 -0.09 10.08 8.64
C ALA A 135 -0.60 11.29 7.82
N ILE A 136 -1.67 11.14 7.01
CA ILE A 136 -2.23 12.22 6.19
C ILE A 136 -2.61 13.47 7.00
N TYR A 137 -3.10 13.31 8.23
CA TYR A 137 -3.53 14.43 9.07
C TYR A 137 -2.33 15.25 9.54
N TRP A 138 -1.25 14.59 9.92
CA TRP A 138 0.00 15.26 10.28
C TRP A 138 0.70 15.85 9.06
N TYR A 139 0.69 15.12 7.94
CA TYR A 139 1.26 15.57 6.68
C TYR A 139 0.55 16.81 6.12
N SER A 140 -0.77 16.93 6.30
CA SER A 140 -1.54 18.11 5.86
C SER A 140 -1.10 19.43 6.48
N LEU A 141 -0.38 19.40 7.61
CA LEU A 141 0.20 20.59 8.20
C LEU A 141 1.38 21.15 7.38
N LEU A 142 1.95 20.39 6.45
CA LEU A 142 3.04 20.89 5.60
C LEU A 142 2.53 22.08 4.77
N ARG A 143 3.24 23.20 4.87
CA ARG A 143 2.99 24.39 4.05
C ARG A 143 3.63 24.22 2.68
N VAL A 144 2.79 24.27 1.65
CA VAL A 144 3.22 24.27 0.25
C VAL A 144 3.54 25.72 -0.16
N PRO A 145 4.57 25.96 -0.99
CA PRO A 145 4.79 27.30 -1.56
C PRO A 145 3.52 27.82 -2.24
N GLU A 146 3.22 29.10 -2.09
CA GLU A 146 2.03 29.71 -2.68
C GLU A 146 2.15 29.80 -4.21
N LYS A 147 1.01 29.91 -4.90
CA LYS A 147 0.97 29.97 -6.38
C LYS A 147 1.75 31.14 -6.97
N ASN A 148 1.76 32.28 -6.28
CA ASN A 148 2.50 33.49 -6.68
C ASN A 148 4.02 33.36 -6.53
N GLU A 149 4.51 32.29 -5.88
CA GLU A 149 5.95 31.98 -5.80
C GLU A 149 6.46 31.25 -7.05
N PHE A 150 5.60 30.92 -8.03
CA PHE A 150 6.00 30.23 -9.25
C PHE A 150 5.96 31.18 -10.47
N PRO A 151 6.87 31.00 -11.46
CA PRO A 151 7.89 29.96 -11.57
C PRO A 151 9.04 30.12 -10.55
N GLY A 152 9.69 29.01 -10.22
CA GLY A 152 10.86 29.03 -9.32
C GLY A 152 12.01 29.87 -9.89
N THR A 153 12.74 30.56 -9.01
CA THR A 153 13.82 31.49 -9.40
C THR A 153 15.21 31.03 -8.96
N GLY A 154 15.33 29.79 -8.46
CA GLY A 154 16.60 29.17 -8.11
C GLY A 154 17.17 29.62 -6.75
N PRO A 155 18.37 29.14 -6.39
CA PRO A 155 18.98 29.39 -5.07
C PRO A 155 19.17 30.87 -4.73
N ASP A 156 19.50 31.72 -5.72
CA ASP A 156 19.70 33.17 -5.53
C ASP A 156 18.39 33.97 -5.48
N GLY A 157 17.26 33.31 -5.73
CA GLY A 157 15.92 33.88 -5.69
C GLY A 157 15.08 33.32 -4.54
N ASN A 158 13.93 32.73 -4.86
CA ASN A 158 13.00 32.15 -3.89
C ASN A 158 13.38 30.74 -3.41
N GLY A 159 14.49 30.20 -3.91
CA GLY A 159 15.01 28.88 -3.54
C GLY A 159 14.26 27.70 -4.16
N ILE A 160 13.22 27.93 -4.96
CA ILE A 160 12.49 26.89 -5.71
C ILE A 160 13.22 26.61 -7.02
N ALA A 161 13.32 25.34 -7.40
CA ALA A 161 13.99 24.94 -8.65
C ALA A 161 13.38 25.64 -9.88
N THR A 162 14.23 26.20 -10.75
CA THR A 162 13.82 26.98 -11.93
C THR A 162 13.01 26.20 -12.97
N GLY A 163 13.11 24.87 -12.93
CA GLY A 163 12.28 23.96 -13.74
C GLY A 163 10.82 23.90 -13.32
N LEU A 164 10.48 24.29 -12.08
CA LEU A 164 9.12 24.26 -11.58
C LEU A 164 8.39 25.56 -11.95
N LYS A 165 7.36 25.44 -12.79
CA LYS A 165 6.57 26.55 -13.32
C LYS A 165 5.27 26.80 -12.57
N THR A 166 4.79 25.82 -11.81
CA THR A 166 3.51 25.87 -11.09
C THR A 166 3.57 25.15 -9.75
N GLN A 167 2.69 25.52 -8.80
CA GLN A 167 2.51 24.82 -7.52
C GLN A 167 2.20 23.33 -7.71
N ALA A 168 1.41 22.99 -8.74
CA ALA A 168 1.05 21.61 -9.06
C ALA A 168 2.27 20.74 -9.44
N GLN A 169 3.30 21.30 -10.09
CA GLN A 169 4.54 20.58 -10.38
C GLN A 169 5.37 20.31 -9.12
N TRP A 170 5.35 21.24 -8.16
CA TRP A 170 5.99 21.04 -6.85
C TRP A 170 5.26 19.94 -6.06
N LEU A 171 3.93 19.98 -6.04
CA LEU A 171 3.07 18.97 -5.41
C LEU A 171 3.28 17.58 -6.01
N ASP A 172 3.40 17.48 -7.33
CA ASP A 172 3.70 16.21 -8.02
C ASP A 172 4.94 15.52 -7.46
N ILE A 173 6.01 16.27 -7.23
CA ILE A 173 7.27 15.76 -6.70
C ILE A 173 7.16 15.41 -5.21
N VAL A 174 6.59 16.31 -4.40
CA VAL A 174 6.46 16.09 -2.95
C VAL A 174 5.52 14.93 -2.61
N LYS A 175 4.54 14.67 -3.46
CA LYS A 175 3.63 13.53 -3.33
C LYS A 175 4.17 12.32 -4.09
N THR A 176 3.59 12.03 -5.25
CA THR A 176 3.65 10.72 -5.90
C THR A 176 4.89 10.51 -6.78
N ASN A 177 5.60 11.54 -7.23
CA ASN A 177 6.73 11.38 -8.16
C ASN A 177 8.12 11.71 -7.56
N GLY A 178 8.22 11.79 -6.23
CA GLY A 178 9.49 12.06 -5.55
C GLY A 178 9.57 11.54 -4.11
N CYS A 179 8.82 12.14 -3.18
CA CYS A 179 9.10 11.95 -1.75
C CYS A 179 8.28 10.84 -1.06
N TYR A 180 6.99 10.69 -1.37
CA TYR A 180 6.07 9.85 -0.59
C TYR A 180 6.10 8.34 -0.98
N THR A 181 6.67 7.99 -2.13
CA THR A 181 6.51 6.67 -2.75
C THR A 181 7.41 5.55 -2.23
N CYS A 182 8.34 5.90 -1.35
CA CYS A 182 9.21 4.91 -0.68
C CYS A 182 8.99 4.89 0.83
N HIS A 183 8.56 6.01 1.41
CA HIS A 183 8.41 6.20 2.84
C HIS A 183 7.21 7.12 3.09
N GLN A 184 6.46 6.80 4.14
CA GLN A 184 5.32 7.59 4.55
C GLN A 184 5.76 8.89 5.24
N LEU A 185 5.27 10.05 4.78
CA LEU A 185 5.41 11.32 5.49
C LEU A 185 4.18 11.56 6.40
N GLY A 186 4.43 12.02 7.61
CA GLY A 186 3.39 12.32 8.62
C GLY A 186 3.25 11.26 9.72
N ASN A 187 3.90 10.10 9.58
CA ASN A 187 4.06 9.17 10.69
C ASN A 187 4.99 9.75 11.77
N LYS A 188 5.03 9.13 12.94
CA LYS A 188 5.81 9.63 14.08
C LYS A 188 7.30 9.84 13.76
N ALA A 189 7.90 8.91 13.03
CA ALA A 189 9.31 8.97 12.65
C ALA A 189 9.66 10.14 11.71
N THR A 190 8.71 10.59 10.89
CA THR A 190 8.94 11.68 9.92
C THR A 190 8.44 13.03 10.41
N ARG A 191 7.37 13.09 11.22
CA ARG A 191 6.82 14.34 11.76
C ARG A 191 7.58 14.91 12.97
N THR A 192 8.51 14.14 13.53
CA THR A 192 9.38 14.54 14.65
C THR A 192 10.84 14.39 14.26
N ILE A 193 11.77 15.11 14.90
CA ILE A 193 13.22 14.88 14.76
C ILE A 193 13.71 13.97 15.89
N SER A 194 14.31 12.84 15.54
CA SER A 194 14.84 11.87 16.51
C SER A 194 16.16 12.36 17.10
N LYS A 195 16.35 12.16 18.41
CA LYS A 195 17.58 12.58 19.12
C LYS A 195 18.80 11.78 18.65
N GLU A 196 18.57 10.55 18.21
CA GLU A 196 19.59 9.65 17.65
C GLU A 196 20.19 10.17 16.33
N LEU A 197 19.55 11.14 15.68
CA LEU A 197 20.10 11.80 14.49
C LEU A 197 21.27 12.74 14.85
N GLY A 198 21.33 13.24 16.09
CA GLY A 198 22.31 14.21 16.58
C GLY A 198 21.72 15.60 16.82
N ASP A 199 22.60 16.53 17.20
CA ASP A 199 22.26 17.93 17.45
C ASP A 199 22.55 18.79 16.21
N PHE A 200 21.61 19.68 15.88
CA PHE A 200 21.68 20.54 14.70
C PHE A 200 21.31 21.97 15.06
N LYS A 201 21.87 22.94 14.33
CA LYS A 201 21.55 24.37 14.52
C LYS A 201 20.11 24.69 14.14
N THR A 202 19.59 24.01 13.12
CA THR A 202 18.23 24.19 12.62
C THR A 202 17.60 22.84 12.27
N SER A 203 16.27 22.75 12.30
CA SER A 203 15.55 21.57 11.82
C SER A 203 15.71 21.34 10.32
N ALA A 204 16.02 22.38 9.55
CA ALA A 204 16.38 22.24 8.14
C ALA A 204 17.69 21.42 7.96
N ASP A 205 18.72 21.70 8.78
CA ASP A 205 19.97 20.92 8.79
C ASP A 205 19.71 19.46 9.22
N ALA A 206 18.84 19.27 10.22
CA ALA A 206 18.43 17.94 10.67
C ALA A 206 17.73 17.16 9.54
N TRP A 207 16.83 17.80 8.79
CA TRP A 207 16.18 17.19 7.62
C TRP A 207 17.18 16.81 6.53
N GLN A 208 18.16 17.67 6.25
CA GLN A 208 19.21 17.37 5.29
C GLN A 208 20.00 16.12 5.71
N ARG A 209 20.41 16.03 6.97
CA ARG A 209 21.13 14.86 7.48
C ARG A 209 20.26 13.60 7.50
N ARG A 210 18.96 13.73 7.78
CA ARG A 210 17.99 12.63 7.77
C ARG A 210 17.95 11.94 6.41
N ILE A 211 17.70 12.69 5.34
CA ILE A 211 17.53 12.12 3.99
C ILE A 211 18.81 11.52 3.42
N GLN A 212 19.96 11.82 4.03
CA GLN A 212 21.24 11.21 3.69
C GLN A 212 21.52 9.89 4.42
N SER A 213 20.62 9.44 5.32
CA SER A 213 20.85 8.23 6.12
C SER A 213 20.62 6.95 5.31
N GLY A 214 21.59 6.04 5.33
CA GLY A 214 21.49 4.73 4.68
C GLY A 214 21.67 4.77 3.17
N GLN A 215 21.40 3.63 2.53
CA GLN A 215 21.71 3.37 1.12
C GLN A 215 20.76 4.05 0.11
N ALA A 216 19.73 4.75 0.59
CA ALA A 216 18.84 5.58 -0.23
C ALA A 216 19.39 6.98 -0.53
N LEU A 217 20.48 7.39 0.14
CA LEU A 217 21.05 8.73 0.20
C LEU A 217 20.98 9.50 -1.12
N LEU A 218 21.59 8.95 -2.19
CA LEU A 218 21.72 9.64 -3.46
C LEU A 218 20.34 9.89 -4.10
N GLN A 219 19.45 8.90 -4.04
CA GLN A 219 18.10 8.99 -4.60
C GLN A 219 17.26 10.03 -3.85
N MET A 220 17.30 10.02 -2.51
CA MET A 220 16.54 10.97 -1.70
C MET A 220 17.05 12.41 -1.88
N THR A 221 18.37 12.59 -1.94
CA THR A 221 19.00 13.90 -2.16
C THR A 221 18.70 14.44 -3.56
N ALA A 222 18.73 13.59 -4.59
CA ALA A 222 18.38 13.99 -5.95
C ALA A 222 16.90 14.42 -6.06
N ASN A 223 15.99 13.68 -5.41
CA ASN A 223 14.57 14.02 -5.40
C ASN A 223 14.29 15.35 -4.68
N LEU A 224 14.96 15.63 -3.56
CA LEU A 224 14.87 16.93 -2.90
C LEU A 224 15.39 18.06 -3.80
N GLY A 225 16.48 17.81 -4.54
CA GLY A 225 17.06 18.76 -5.49
C GLY A 225 16.07 19.26 -6.55
N ARG A 226 15.15 18.40 -6.98
CA ARG A 226 14.10 18.75 -7.96
C ARG A 226 13.11 19.81 -7.44
N LEU A 227 13.01 20.00 -6.13
CA LEU A 227 12.17 21.01 -5.49
C LEU A 227 12.90 22.36 -5.31
N GLY A 228 14.22 22.32 -5.22
CA GLY A 228 15.04 23.39 -4.68
C GLY A 228 15.36 23.15 -3.20
N ASN A 229 16.60 22.70 -2.93
CA ASN A 229 17.01 22.16 -1.62
C ASN A 229 16.72 23.09 -0.44
N ALA A 230 17.22 24.34 -0.51
CA ALA A 230 17.12 25.27 0.61
C ALA A 230 15.66 25.59 0.98
N ARG A 231 14.81 25.83 -0.03
CA ARG A 231 13.38 26.11 0.19
C ARG A 231 12.66 24.88 0.75
N ALA A 232 12.89 23.70 0.18
CA ALA A 232 12.25 22.46 0.63
C ALA A 232 12.64 22.11 2.08
N LEU A 233 13.93 22.13 2.41
CA LEU A 233 14.43 21.84 3.76
C LEU A 233 13.86 22.81 4.81
N LYS A 234 13.76 24.10 4.47
CA LYS A 234 13.13 25.10 5.34
C LYS A 234 11.65 24.78 5.62
N LEU A 235 10.90 24.35 4.60
CA LEU A 235 9.48 24.00 4.76
C LEU A 235 9.30 22.74 5.61
N PHE A 236 10.11 21.70 5.39
CA PHE A 236 10.07 20.49 6.22
C PHE A 236 10.53 20.75 7.66
N GLY A 237 11.57 21.58 7.85
CA GLY A 237 12.03 22.02 9.17
C GLY A 237 10.95 22.79 9.93
N ASP A 238 10.35 23.80 9.30
CA ASP A 238 9.23 24.58 9.86
C ASP A 238 8.04 23.68 10.22
N TRP A 239 7.69 22.73 9.35
CA TRP A 239 6.63 21.76 9.63
C TRP A 239 6.90 20.94 10.90
N THR A 240 8.13 20.43 11.08
CA THR A 240 8.48 19.69 12.30
C THR A 240 8.58 20.57 13.53
N ASP A 241 9.05 21.81 13.39
CA ASP A 241 9.19 22.78 14.50
C ASP A 241 7.82 23.20 15.03
N ARG A 242 6.86 23.47 14.15
CA ARG A 242 5.50 23.84 14.56
C ARG A 242 4.78 22.68 15.25
N ILE A 243 4.95 21.45 14.77
CA ILE A 243 4.44 20.25 15.47
C ILE A 243 5.09 20.11 16.86
N ALA A 244 6.41 20.30 16.97
CA ALA A 244 7.10 20.26 18.25
C ALA A 244 6.64 21.37 19.22
N ALA A 245 6.24 22.52 18.68
CA ALA A 245 5.64 23.63 19.43
C ALA A 245 4.15 23.43 19.79
N GLY A 246 3.53 22.31 19.38
CA GLY A 246 2.17 21.93 19.73
C GLY A 246 1.11 22.17 18.65
N GLU A 247 1.49 22.48 17.40
CA GLU A 247 0.53 22.49 16.28
C GLU A 247 -0.06 21.08 16.08
N LEU A 248 -1.39 21.00 16.06
CA LEU A 248 -2.14 19.76 15.85
C LEU A 248 -2.92 19.80 14.52
N PRO A 249 -3.23 18.65 13.91
CA PRO A 249 -4.12 18.59 12.77
C PRO A 249 -5.46 19.28 13.06
N GLY A 250 -5.88 20.18 12.16
CA GLY A 250 -7.10 20.99 12.34
C GLY A 250 -8.41 20.21 12.12
N VAL A 251 -8.34 18.99 11.61
CA VAL A 251 -9.51 18.11 11.36
C VAL A 251 -9.29 16.78 12.08
N GLN A 252 -10.33 16.28 12.73
CA GLN A 252 -10.30 14.96 13.35
C GLN A 252 -10.72 13.88 12.35
N PRO A 253 -10.06 12.71 12.32
CA PRO A 253 -10.52 11.59 11.52
C PRO A 253 -11.83 11.02 12.04
N SER A 254 -12.69 10.61 11.11
CA SER A 254 -13.91 9.87 11.43
C SER A 254 -13.57 8.45 11.87
N ARG A 255 -14.26 7.96 12.90
CA ARG A 255 -14.27 6.53 13.23
C ARG A 255 -14.93 5.72 12.09
N PRO A 256 -14.59 4.42 11.93
CA PRO A 256 -15.29 3.54 11.01
C PRO A 256 -16.82 3.60 11.16
N GLN A 257 -17.52 3.72 10.03
CA GLN A 257 -18.98 3.79 9.95
C GLN A 257 -19.54 2.80 8.92
N GLY A 258 -20.80 2.41 9.09
CA GLY A 258 -21.48 1.50 8.18
C GLY A 258 -20.65 0.24 7.90
N VAL A 259 -20.41 -0.05 6.61
CA VAL A 259 -19.67 -1.22 6.14
C VAL A 259 -18.21 -1.26 6.59
N GLU A 260 -17.59 -0.12 6.94
CA GLU A 260 -16.21 -0.08 7.43
C GLU A 260 -16.04 -0.81 8.78
N ARG A 261 -17.13 -0.94 9.55
CA ARG A 261 -17.12 -1.68 10.83
C ARG A 261 -17.17 -3.20 10.66
N ASN A 262 -17.44 -3.64 9.44
CA ASN A 262 -17.52 -5.05 9.11
C ASN A 262 -16.17 -5.63 8.71
N VAL A 263 -15.09 -4.87 8.82
CA VAL A 263 -13.75 -5.35 8.48
C VAL A 263 -13.19 -6.22 9.61
N VAL A 264 -12.61 -7.36 9.22
CA VAL A 264 -11.74 -8.18 10.05
C VAL A 264 -10.35 -8.15 9.43
N LEU A 265 -9.34 -7.80 10.22
CA LEU A 265 -7.94 -7.81 9.80
C LEU A 265 -7.20 -8.94 10.50
N THR A 266 -6.40 -9.70 9.76
CA THR A 266 -5.42 -10.63 10.35
C THR A 266 -4.04 -10.31 9.79
N LEU A 267 -3.05 -10.17 10.67
CA LEU A 267 -1.71 -9.74 10.34
C LEU A 267 -0.68 -10.77 10.77
N TRP A 268 0.34 -10.99 9.94
CA TRP A 268 1.48 -11.87 10.23
C TRP A 268 2.79 -11.17 9.94
N ASP A 269 3.76 -11.31 10.84
CA ASP A 269 5.15 -10.96 10.54
C ASP A 269 5.71 -12.00 9.54
N TRP A 270 6.49 -11.56 8.54
CA TRP A 270 6.98 -12.50 7.53
C TRP A 270 8.33 -12.17 6.89
N ALA A 271 9.03 -11.13 7.35
CA ALA A 271 10.34 -10.74 6.85
C ALA A 271 11.35 -10.55 8.00
N GLY A 272 12.64 -10.39 7.68
CA GLY A 272 13.65 -10.09 8.69
C GLY A 272 13.53 -8.67 9.27
N PRO A 273 14.16 -8.40 10.43
CA PRO A 273 14.04 -7.11 11.14
C PRO A 273 14.70 -5.93 10.43
N LYS A 274 15.59 -6.20 9.45
CA LYS A 274 16.22 -5.20 8.58
C LYS A 274 15.62 -5.17 7.18
N ASP A 275 14.80 -6.17 6.86
CA ASP A 275 14.28 -6.36 5.52
C ASP A 275 13.01 -5.53 5.33
N TYR A 276 12.96 -4.78 4.23
CA TYR A 276 11.72 -4.16 3.77
C TYR A 276 11.12 -4.94 2.61
N LEU A 277 9.82 -4.75 2.36
CA LEU A 277 9.13 -5.32 1.21
C LEU A 277 8.59 -4.24 0.28
N HIS A 278 8.38 -4.64 -0.98
CA HIS A 278 7.74 -3.82 -1.99
C HIS A 278 6.34 -4.33 -2.27
N ASP A 279 6.18 -5.58 -2.74
CA ASP A 279 4.88 -6.15 -3.11
C ASP A 279 4.66 -7.53 -2.48
N GLU A 280 3.45 -8.06 -2.64
CA GLU A 280 3.05 -9.43 -2.34
C GLU A 280 2.17 -9.99 -3.45
N VAL A 281 2.07 -11.32 -3.54
CA VAL A 281 1.08 -12.00 -4.36
C VAL A 281 0.43 -13.15 -3.61
N SER A 282 -0.90 -13.26 -3.73
CA SER A 282 -1.69 -14.30 -3.06
C SER A 282 -2.37 -15.29 -4.02
N THR A 283 -2.58 -14.93 -5.30
CA THR A 283 -3.19 -15.80 -6.33
C THR A 283 -3.00 -15.22 -7.74
N ASP A 284 -3.35 -15.97 -8.79
CA ASP A 284 -3.44 -15.40 -10.15
C ASP A 284 -4.62 -14.44 -10.22
N LYS A 285 -4.37 -13.19 -10.60
CA LYS A 285 -5.40 -12.15 -10.72
C LYS A 285 -6.53 -12.55 -11.67
N ARG A 286 -6.26 -13.36 -12.70
CA ARG A 286 -7.26 -13.86 -13.67
C ARG A 286 -8.15 -14.96 -13.08
N ASN A 287 -7.68 -15.65 -12.05
CA ASN A 287 -8.39 -16.70 -11.35
C ASN A 287 -8.15 -16.62 -9.84
N PRO A 288 -8.99 -15.87 -9.09
CA PRO A 288 -8.78 -15.65 -7.66
C PRO A 288 -8.94 -16.90 -6.79
N ARG A 289 -9.31 -18.04 -7.38
CA ARG A 289 -9.49 -19.33 -6.70
C ARG A 289 -8.29 -20.26 -6.85
N LEU A 290 -7.27 -19.88 -7.62
CA LEU A 290 -6.16 -20.75 -7.98
C LEU A 290 -5.36 -21.22 -6.76
N ASN A 291 -5.10 -20.32 -5.81
CA ASN A 291 -4.22 -20.55 -4.67
C ASN A 291 -4.99 -20.52 -3.33
N ALA A 292 -6.16 -21.15 -3.30
CA ALA A 292 -7.00 -21.25 -2.11
C ALA A 292 -6.21 -21.79 -0.90
N ASP A 293 -6.26 -21.05 0.22
CA ASP A 293 -5.52 -21.31 1.46
C ASP A 293 -4.00 -21.47 1.28
N GLY A 294 -3.48 -21.09 0.12
CA GLY A 294 -2.11 -21.31 -0.28
C GLY A 294 -1.13 -20.28 0.27
N LEU A 295 0.13 -20.52 -0.06
CA LEU A 295 1.26 -19.68 0.35
C LEU A 295 1.20 -18.31 -0.32
N ILE A 296 1.68 -17.29 0.38
CA ILE A 296 1.80 -15.91 -0.09
C ILE A 296 3.27 -15.59 -0.27
N TYR A 297 3.62 -14.86 -1.34
CA TYR A 297 5.00 -14.58 -1.71
C TYR A 297 5.24 -13.07 -1.78
N GLY A 298 6.31 -12.59 -1.14
CA GLY A 298 6.65 -11.16 -1.14
C GLY A 298 7.86 -10.85 -2.01
N THR A 299 8.11 -9.56 -2.30
CA THR A 299 9.35 -9.10 -2.93
C THR A 299 10.06 -8.05 -2.11
N PRO A 300 11.34 -8.24 -1.76
CA PRO A 300 12.11 -7.30 -0.94
C PRO A 300 12.76 -6.13 -1.70
N GLU A 301 12.66 -6.10 -3.03
CA GLU A 301 13.31 -5.08 -3.87
C GLU A 301 14.81 -4.97 -3.56
N GLU A 302 15.33 -3.80 -3.21
CA GLU A 302 16.75 -3.60 -2.95
C GLU A 302 17.19 -4.21 -1.61
N SER A 303 16.27 -4.65 -0.74
CA SER A 303 16.59 -4.99 0.64
C SER A 303 17.45 -6.25 0.79
N THR A 304 17.07 -7.35 0.14
CA THR A 304 17.74 -8.66 0.28
C THR A 304 17.38 -9.54 -0.91
N ASP A 305 18.17 -10.57 -1.20
CA ASP A 305 17.80 -11.59 -2.19
C ASP A 305 16.93 -12.72 -1.59
N LEU A 306 16.52 -12.60 -0.32
CA LEU A 306 15.65 -13.55 0.37
C LEU A 306 14.19 -13.10 0.28
N PHE A 307 13.42 -13.66 -0.65
CA PHE A 307 12.00 -13.36 -0.73
C PHE A 307 11.20 -14.13 0.33
N PRO A 308 10.29 -13.47 1.07
CA PRO A 308 9.52 -14.11 2.11
C PRO A 308 8.36 -14.94 1.55
N VAL A 309 8.01 -16.00 2.28
CA VAL A 309 6.88 -16.88 2.00
C VAL A 309 6.08 -17.09 3.28
N LEU A 310 4.79 -16.75 3.28
CA LEU A 310 3.89 -16.96 4.41
C LEU A 310 2.94 -18.12 4.12
N ASP A 311 2.87 -19.07 5.05
CA ASP A 311 1.77 -20.04 5.18
C ASP A 311 0.74 -19.46 6.17
N PRO A 312 -0.37 -18.87 5.69
CA PRO A 312 -1.34 -18.21 6.56
C PRO A 312 -2.14 -19.21 7.40
N VAL A 313 -2.24 -20.48 6.99
CA VAL A 313 -2.97 -21.55 7.69
C VAL A 313 -2.15 -22.08 8.85
N LYS A 314 -0.85 -22.30 8.64
CA LYS A 314 0.06 -22.79 9.69
C LYS A 314 0.68 -21.66 10.52
N HIS A 315 0.50 -20.41 10.10
CA HIS A 315 1.10 -19.23 10.70
C HIS A 315 2.63 -19.32 10.75
N VAL A 316 3.23 -19.75 9.63
CA VAL A 316 4.69 -19.92 9.49
C VAL A 316 5.18 -18.99 8.39
N ALA A 317 6.25 -18.25 8.67
CA ALA A 317 6.99 -17.50 7.68
C ALA A 317 8.34 -18.17 7.37
N THR A 318 8.68 -18.25 6.10
CA THR A 318 9.95 -18.78 5.60
C THR A 318 10.52 -17.82 4.55
N GLN A 319 11.70 -18.12 4.02
CA GLN A 319 12.34 -17.32 2.97
C GLN A 319 13.00 -18.23 1.95
N VAL A 320 13.04 -17.78 0.69
CA VAL A 320 13.73 -18.46 -0.41
C VAL A 320 14.71 -17.47 -1.05
N LYS A 321 15.92 -17.94 -1.35
CA LYS A 321 16.95 -17.13 -1.99
C LYS A 321 16.75 -17.09 -3.49
N MET A 322 16.56 -15.90 -4.05
CA MET A 322 16.59 -15.66 -5.49
C MET A 322 18.02 -15.71 -6.03
N LEU A 323 18.14 -16.02 -7.32
CA LEU A 323 19.41 -16.27 -7.98
C LEU A 323 19.71 -15.21 -9.05
N VAL A 324 20.98 -15.05 -9.36
CA VAL A 324 21.48 -14.35 -10.56
C VAL A 324 22.29 -15.35 -11.41
N ARG A 325 22.32 -15.16 -12.73
CA ARG A 325 23.20 -15.95 -13.62
C ARG A 325 24.65 -15.51 -13.47
N ASP A 326 24.85 -14.21 -13.35
CA ASP A 326 26.18 -13.60 -13.26
C ASP A 326 26.39 -12.98 -11.88
N GLN A 327 27.40 -13.47 -11.17
CA GLN A 327 27.78 -13.01 -9.83
C GLN A 327 28.32 -11.58 -9.83
N ALA A 328 28.74 -11.05 -10.99
CA ALA A 328 29.12 -9.65 -11.15
C ALA A 328 27.92 -8.69 -11.17
N THR A 329 26.68 -9.20 -11.10
CA THR A 329 25.49 -8.36 -10.95
C THR A 329 25.62 -7.48 -9.70
N PRO A 330 25.50 -6.13 -9.82
CA PRO A 330 25.71 -5.23 -8.69
C PRO A 330 24.74 -5.47 -7.53
N SER A 331 25.26 -5.40 -6.29
CA SER A 331 24.47 -5.44 -5.07
C SER A 331 24.19 -4.04 -4.51
N SER A 332 22.98 -3.83 -4.00
CA SER A 332 22.58 -2.63 -3.24
C SER A 332 23.45 -2.40 -1.98
N LYS A 333 24.19 -3.41 -1.52
CA LYS A 333 25.19 -3.30 -0.45
C LYS A 333 26.28 -2.28 -0.75
N GLN A 334 26.62 -2.10 -2.02
CA GLN A 334 27.68 -1.20 -2.47
C GLN A 334 27.17 0.25 -2.67
N ASN A 335 25.88 0.51 -2.44
CA ASN A 335 25.33 1.85 -2.57
C ASN A 335 25.99 2.80 -1.58
N THR A 336 26.31 4.01 -2.04
CA THR A 336 26.79 5.10 -1.19
C THR A 336 25.80 5.37 -0.04
N MET A 337 26.31 5.44 1.18
CA MET A 337 25.51 5.70 2.37
C MET A 337 26.25 6.55 3.40
N LEU A 338 25.48 7.25 4.23
CA LEU A 338 25.93 7.70 5.56
C LEU A 338 25.31 6.80 6.63
N PRO A 339 25.88 6.77 7.85
CA PRO A 339 25.35 5.96 8.95
C PRO A 339 23.87 6.23 9.22
N SER A 340 23.12 5.15 9.42
CA SER A 340 21.74 5.17 9.90
C SER A 340 21.70 5.53 11.38
N PRO A 341 20.81 6.43 11.84
CA PRO A 341 20.61 6.68 13.27
C PRO A 341 20.03 5.46 14.00
N ILE A 342 19.47 4.49 13.27
CA ILE A 342 18.84 3.29 13.84
C ILE A 342 19.77 2.08 13.78
N TRP A 343 20.46 1.90 12.64
CA TRP A 343 21.24 0.69 12.34
C TRP A 343 22.76 0.91 12.36
N GLY A 344 23.22 2.15 12.54
CA GLY A 344 24.65 2.47 12.58
C GLY A 344 25.27 2.54 11.18
N PRO A 345 26.60 2.32 11.06
CA PRO A 345 27.34 2.49 9.81
C PRO A 345 27.18 1.33 8.82
N ASP A 346 26.66 0.19 9.26
CA ASP A 346 26.59 -1.01 8.43
C ASP A 346 25.44 -0.93 7.40
N PRO A 347 25.67 -1.33 6.14
CA PRO A 347 24.61 -1.47 5.16
C PRO A 347 23.60 -2.53 5.60
N ILE A 348 22.31 -2.24 5.38
CA ILE A 348 21.21 -3.16 5.69
C ILE A 348 20.53 -3.71 4.44
N TRP A 349 20.77 -3.09 3.27
CA TRP A 349 20.35 -3.62 1.99
C TRP A 349 21.48 -4.45 1.36
N ASP A 350 21.15 -5.63 0.83
CA ASP A 350 22.10 -6.53 0.17
C ASP A 350 21.39 -7.39 -0.89
N SER A 351 20.82 -6.73 -1.89
CA SER A 351 20.17 -7.41 -3.01
C SER A 351 20.95 -7.21 -4.30
N GLN A 352 21.30 -8.31 -4.97
CA GLN A 352 21.73 -8.31 -6.36
C GLN A 352 20.55 -8.38 -7.32
N THR A 353 19.47 -9.04 -6.91
CA THR A 353 18.34 -9.37 -7.78
C THR A 353 17.35 -8.22 -7.90
N SER A 354 17.23 -7.34 -6.91
CA SER A 354 16.26 -6.25 -6.88
C SER A 354 14.85 -6.74 -7.26
N MET A 355 14.37 -7.81 -6.61
CA MET A 355 13.11 -8.47 -6.96
C MET A 355 11.91 -7.53 -6.80
N HIS A 356 10.98 -7.56 -7.73
CA HIS A 356 9.83 -6.66 -7.76
C HIS A 356 8.61 -7.35 -8.38
N ASN A 357 7.42 -6.84 -8.03
CA ASN A 357 6.10 -7.24 -8.54
C ASN A 357 5.93 -8.75 -8.81
N PRO A 358 5.73 -9.57 -7.76
CA PRO A 358 5.45 -10.98 -7.95
C PRO A 358 4.04 -11.16 -8.54
N MET A 359 3.84 -12.10 -9.46
CA MET A 359 2.51 -12.51 -9.93
C MET A 359 2.43 -14.01 -10.11
N PHE A 360 1.27 -14.61 -9.86
CA PHE A 360 1.02 -15.99 -10.22
C PHE A 360 0.64 -16.13 -11.70
N ASP A 361 1.06 -17.24 -12.31
CA ASP A 361 0.46 -17.73 -13.55
C ASP A 361 -0.65 -18.75 -13.28
N GLU A 362 -1.30 -19.23 -14.35
CA GLU A 362 -2.45 -20.12 -14.29
C GLU A 362 -2.12 -21.50 -13.72
N LYS A 363 -0.83 -21.84 -13.57
CA LYS A 363 -0.34 -23.12 -13.06
C LYS A 363 0.11 -23.06 -11.60
N GLY A 364 0.00 -21.88 -10.97
CA GLY A 364 0.42 -21.67 -9.59
C GLY A 364 1.93 -21.47 -9.45
N ARG A 365 2.63 -21.04 -10.51
CA ARG A 365 4.03 -20.63 -10.45
C ARG A 365 4.12 -19.12 -10.22
N VAL A 366 5.15 -18.70 -9.50
CA VAL A 366 5.33 -17.29 -9.11
C VAL A 366 6.37 -16.65 -10.02
N TRP A 367 5.98 -15.59 -10.70
CA TRP A 367 6.84 -14.81 -11.60
C TRP A 367 7.25 -13.52 -10.93
N PHE A 368 8.47 -13.07 -11.19
CA PHE A 368 9.05 -11.86 -10.64
C PHE A 368 9.66 -11.03 -11.75
N THR A 369 9.70 -9.71 -11.58
CA THR A 369 10.75 -8.92 -12.22
C THR A 369 11.98 -8.91 -11.32
N SER A 370 13.15 -9.21 -11.88
CA SER A 370 14.40 -9.31 -11.13
C SER A 370 15.61 -9.20 -12.05
N ARG A 371 16.71 -8.61 -11.58
CA ARG A 371 18.00 -8.69 -12.25
C ARG A 371 18.45 -10.14 -12.31
N VAL A 372 18.95 -10.52 -13.47
CA VAL A 372 19.48 -11.85 -13.79
C VAL A 372 20.97 -11.75 -14.15
N ARG A 373 21.40 -10.59 -14.66
CA ARG A 373 22.76 -10.27 -15.12
C ARG A 373 23.03 -8.75 -14.99
N PRO A 374 24.28 -8.29 -15.19
CA PRO A 374 24.59 -6.87 -15.36
C PRO A 374 23.84 -6.20 -16.53
N PRO A 375 23.78 -4.86 -16.55
CA PRO A 375 22.88 -4.14 -17.47
C PRO A 375 23.15 -4.30 -18.96
N ALA A 376 24.39 -4.58 -19.38
CA ALA A 376 24.76 -4.65 -20.78
C ALA A 376 24.02 -5.80 -21.49
N ASN A 377 23.29 -5.49 -22.57
CA ASN A 377 22.53 -6.50 -23.30
C ASN A 377 23.43 -7.41 -24.15
N PRO A 378 23.00 -8.66 -24.40
CA PRO A 378 23.59 -9.54 -25.41
C PRO A 378 23.46 -8.95 -26.82
N GLU A 379 24.33 -9.39 -27.74
CA GLU A 379 24.36 -8.91 -29.14
C GLU A 379 23.03 -9.10 -29.88
N PHE A 380 22.26 -10.15 -29.58
CA PHE A 380 20.96 -10.36 -30.24
C PHE A 380 19.90 -9.30 -29.89
N CYS A 381 20.14 -8.47 -28.86
CA CYS A 381 19.27 -7.34 -28.52
C CYS A 381 19.65 -6.04 -29.23
N LYS A 382 20.86 -5.97 -29.78
CA LYS A 382 21.50 -4.74 -30.29
C LYS A 382 21.32 -4.57 -31.79
N GLN A 383 21.80 -3.43 -32.28
CA GLN A 383 21.81 -3.12 -33.70
C GLN A 383 22.63 -4.16 -34.47
N GLY A 384 22.10 -4.61 -35.61
CA GLY A 384 22.71 -5.66 -36.44
C GLY A 384 22.20 -7.09 -36.15
N SER A 385 21.36 -7.26 -35.14
CA SER A 385 20.70 -8.54 -34.84
C SER A 385 19.59 -8.89 -35.83
N ASP A 386 19.35 -10.20 -36.00
CA ASP A 386 18.22 -10.75 -36.74
C ASP A 386 16.91 -10.86 -35.92
N HIS A 387 16.96 -10.58 -34.62
CA HIS A 387 15.76 -10.59 -33.77
C HIS A 387 14.75 -9.54 -34.28
N PRO A 388 13.47 -9.90 -34.54
CA PRO A 388 12.50 -8.99 -35.16
C PRO A 388 12.37 -7.64 -34.45
N SER A 389 12.32 -7.63 -33.12
CA SER A 389 12.29 -6.38 -32.34
C SER A 389 13.59 -5.59 -32.39
N ALA A 390 14.76 -6.23 -32.43
CA ALA A 390 16.05 -5.55 -32.42
C ALA A 390 16.34 -4.86 -33.75
N ARG A 391 15.84 -5.42 -34.87
CA ARG A 391 15.91 -4.78 -36.20
C ARG A 391 15.20 -3.43 -36.24
N LEU A 392 14.13 -3.26 -35.45
CA LEU A 392 13.30 -2.05 -35.45
C LEU A 392 13.61 -1.11 -34.28
N THR A 393 14.00 -1.66 -33.13
CA THR A 393 14.24 -0.91 -31.90
C THR A 393 15.33 -1.60 -31.08
N PRO A 394 16.61 -1.51 -31.49
CA PRO A 394 17.69 -2.15 -30.75
C PRO A 394 17.87 -1.56 -29.35
N LEU A 395 18.27 -2.38 -28.39
CA LEU A 395 18.44 -2.00 -26.99
C LEU A 395 19.82 -2.40 -26.49
N GLU A 396 20.59 -1.40 -26.03
CA GLU A 396 21.96 -1.60 -25.53
C GLU A 396 22.02 -2.14 -24.10
N SER A 397 20.98 -1.89 -23.31
CA SER A 397 20.94 -2.31 -21.90
C SER A 397 19.55 -2.62 -21.39
N SER A 398 19.50 -3.43 -20.34
CA SER A 398 18.31 -3.74 -19.56
C SER A 398 18.72 -4.03 -18.11
N ASN A 399 17.94 -3.56 -17.14
CA ASN A 399 18.26 -3.69 -15.72
C ASN A 399 17.61 -4.94 -15.10
N ARG A 400 16.31 -4.87 -14.76
CA ARG A 400 15.53 -6.05 -14.33
C ARG A 400 15.03 -6.81 -15.55
N HIS A 401 14.94 -8.13 -15.39
CA HIS A 401 14.38 -9.11 -16.33
C HIS A 401 13.30 -9.94 -15.65
N LEU A 402 13.06 -11.18 -16.11
CA LEU A 402 12.06 -12.08 -15.56
C LEU A 402 12.70 -13.25 -14.80
N SER A 403 12.04 -13.70 -13.74
CA SER A 403 12.35 -14.97 -13.07
C SER A 403 11.06 -15.68 -12.71
N MET A 404 11.09 -17.01 -12.69
CA MET A 404 9.96 -17.86 -12.33
C MET A 404 10.36 -18.85 -11.23
N TYR A 405 9.60 -18.89 -10.15
CA TYR A 405 9.70 -19.87 -9.07
C TYR A 405 8.55 -20.86 -9.16
N GLU A 406 8.86 -22.15 -9.06
CA GLU A 406 7.86 -23.22 -9.01
C GLU A 406 7.73 -23.78 -7.59
N PRO A 407 6.67 -23.42 -6.84
CA PRO A 407 6.54 -23.79 -5.42
C PRO A 407 6.62 -25.28 -5.12
N LYS A 408 6.14 -26.12 -6.05
CA LYS A 408 6.09 -27.58 -5.86
C LYS A 408 7.47 -28.23 -5.88
N THR A 409 8.40 -27.67 -6.65
CA THR A 409 9.74 -28.25 -6.87
C THR A 409 10.85 -27.41 -6.25
N GLY A 410 10.58 -26.15 -5.90
CA GLY A 410 11.58 -25.19 -5.46
C GLY A 410 12.47 -24.66 -6.59
N LYS A 411 12.18 -25.01 -7.84
CA LYS A 411 13.01 -24.61 -8.99
C LYS A 411 12.84 -23.13 -9.30
N ILE A 412 13.97 -22.44 -9.50
CA ILE A 412 14.02 -21.07 -10.04
C ILE A 412 14.53 -21.13 -11.48
N THR A 413 13.78 -20.54 -12.40
CA THR A 413 14.16 -20.33 -13.79
C THR A 413 14.37 -18.84 -14.02
N LEU A 414 15.61 -18.45 -14.29
CA LEU A 414 15.96 -17.07 -14.63
C LEU A 414 15.78 -16.86 -16.13
N ILE A 415 15.27 -15.71 -16.56
CA ILE A 415 14.93 -15.40 -17.96
C ILE A 415 15.52 -14.03 -18.32
N SER A 416 16.50 -13.99 -19.22
CA SER A 416 17.17 -12.76 -19.63
C SER A 416 16.43 -12.06 -20.77
N THR A 417 15.74 -10.97 -20.44
CA THR A 417 15.06 -10.12 -21.42
C THR A 417 16.00 -9.05 -22.01
N CYS A 418 15.73 -8.59 -23.23
CA CYS A 418 16.40 -7.44 -23.85
C CYS A 418 15.87 -6.09 -23.36
N PHE A 419 14.64 -6.06 -22.86
CA PHE A 419 13.97 -4.87 -22.33
C PHE A 419 13.96 -4.88 -20.80
N ALA A 420 13.93 -3.69 -20.20
CA ALA A 420 13.80 -3.55 -18.75
C ALA A 420 12.37 -3.87 -18.30
N THR A 421 12.24 -4.53 -17.16
CA THR A 421 10.96 -4.93 -16.58
C THR A 421 10.71 -4.26 -15.21
N HIS A 422 9.46 -3.96 -14.87
CA HIS A 422 9.07 -3.43 -13.57
C HIS A 422 7.78 -4.09 -13.06
N HIS A 423 6.60 -3.62 -13.45
CA HIS A 423 5.35 -4.36 -13.21
C HIS A 423 5.12 -5.36 -14.36
N LEU A 424 4.49 -6.49 -14.06
CA LEU A 424 4.21 -7.57 -14.99
C LEU A 424 2.74 -7.99 -14.88
N VAL A 425 2.13 -8.37 -16.00
CA VAL A 425 0.73 -8.78 -16.04
C VAL A 425 0.52 -9.85 -17.11
N PHE A 426 -0.24 -10.89 -16.77
CA PHE A 426 -0.61 -11.92 -17.73
C PHE A 426 -1.86 -11.54 -18.51
N ALA A 427 -1.82 -11.71 -19.82
CA ALA A 427 -3.00 -11.64 -20.67
C ALA A 427 -3.89 -12.90 -20.53
N GLU A 428 -5.18 -12.74 -20.78
CA GLU A 428 -6.15 -13.82 -20.98
C GLU A 428 -6.17 -14.25 -22.47
N ASP A 429 -5.01 -14.58 -23.04
CA ASP A 429 -4.85 -15.01 -24.43
C ASP A 429 -4.34 -16.46 -24.56
N ALA A 430 -4.33 -17.00 -25.78
CA ALA A 430 -3.93 -18.38 -26.06
C ALA A 430 -2.45 -18.69 -25.75
N ASN A 431 -1.62 -17.65 -25.60
CA ASN A 431 -0.19 -17.76 -25.32
C ASN A 431 0.15 -17.54 -23.84
N HIS A 432 -0.84 -17.13 -23.03
CA HIS A 432 -0.64 -16.55 -21.71
C HIS A 432 0.46 -15.48 -21.74
N THR A 433 0.39 -14.57 -22.71
CA THR A 433 1.41 -13.54 -22.93
C THR A 433 1.64 -12.75 -21.65
N LEU A 434 2.90 -12.69 -21.20
CA LEU A 434 3.30 -11.89 -20.05
C LEU A 434 3.83 -10.55 -20.52
N TRP A 435 3.07 -9.48 -20.26
CA TRP A 435 3.44 -8.11 -20.59
C TRP A 435 4.16 -7.45 -19.42
N THR A 436 5.13 -6.59 -19.73
CA THR A 436 5.91 -5.89 -18.70
C THR A 436 6.00 -4.40 -18.96
N SER A 437 5.95 -3.63 -17.88
CA SER A 437 6.30 -2.21 -17.87
C SER A 437 7.81 -2.03 -17.66
N ALA A 438 8.34 -0.83 -17.89
CA ALA A 438 9.77 -0.55 -17.72
C ALA A 438 10.10 0.25 -16.44
N GLY A 439 9.09 0.80 -15.75
CA GLY A 439 9.22 1.40 -14.41
C GLY A 439 9.77 2.83 -14.36
N GLY A 440 10.29 3.38 -15.45
CA GLY A 440 10.78 4.75 -15.50
C GLY A 440 11.10 5.23 -16.93
N PRO A 441 11.21 6.55 -17.16
CA PRO A 441 11.21 7.18 -18.49
C PRO A 441 12.42 6.82 -19.38
N GLN A 442 13.37 6.04 -18.86
CA GLN A 442 14.60 5.66 -19.56
C GLN A 442 14.36 4.64 -20.69
N SER A 443 13.25 3.90 -20.67
CA SER A 443 12.90 2.91 -21.69
C SER A 443 11.76 3.41 -22.57
N GLY A 444 11.92 3.41 -23.89
CA GLY A 444 10.88 3.81 -24.86
C GLY A 444 10.09 2.64 -25.45
N VAL A 445 10.09 1.48 -24.78
CA VAL A 445 9.50 0.24 -25.30
C VAL A 445 8.60 -0.45 -24.29
N VAL A 446 7.66 -1.24 -24.81
CA VAL A 446 6.86 -2.20 -24.05
C VAL A 446 7.27 -3.61 -24.48
N GLY A 447 7.65 -4.43 -23.51
CA GLY A 447 8.14 -5.79 -23.73
C GLY A 447 7.16 -6.86 -23.27
N TRP A 448 7.26 -8.05 -23.88
CA TRP A 448 6.48 -9.23 -23.51
C TRP A 448 7.27 -10.53 -23.64
N LEU A 449 6.76 -11.57 -22.98
CA LEU A 449 7.16 -12.96 -23.14
C LEU A 449 5.95 -13.80 -23.56
N ASN A 450 6.07 -14.53 -24.67
CA ASN A 450 5.18 -15.64 -24.99
C ASN A 450 5.47 -16.80 -24.03
N ARG A 451 4.73 -16.84 -22.91
CA ARG A 451 4.95 -17.78 -21.82
C ARG A 451 4.77 -19.23 -22.27
N LYS A 452 3.81 -19.50 -23.17
CA LYS A 452 3.57 -20.83 -23.73
C LYS A 452 4.76 -21.32 -24.55
N LEU A 453 5.23 -20.51 -25.50
CA LEU A 453 6.39 -20.87 -26.32
C LEU A 453 7.65 -21.06 -25.46
N PHE A 454 7.85 -20.23 -24.44
CA PHE A 454 8.99 -20.38 -23.53
C PHE A 454 8.95 -21.71 -22.78
N GLU A 455 7.77 -22.14 -22.32
CA GLU A 455 7.63 -23.42 -21.65
C GLU A 455 7.82 -24.62 -22.59
N GLU A 456 7.34 -24.52 -23.83
CA GLU A 456 7.49 -25.59 -24.83
C GLU A 456 8.94 -25.77 -25.30
N THR A 457 9.71 -24.69 -25.35
CA THR A 457 11.04 -24.70 -26.00
C THR A 457 12.21 -24.47 -25.04
N GLY A 458 11.98 -23.81 -23.90
CA GLY A 458 13.03 -23.27 -23.04
C GLY A 458 13.82 -22.10 -23.66
N ASP A 459 13.44 -21.62 -24.86
CA ASP A 459 14.18 -20.62 -25.62
C ASP A 459 13.68 -19.21 -25.28
N GLU A 460 14.39 -18.53 -24.38
CA GLU A 460 14.07 -17.16 -23.98
C GLU A 460 14.24 -16.13 -25.11
N VAL A 461 15.10 -16.41 -26.10
CA VAL A 461 15.37 -15.48 -27.21
C VAL A 461 14.18 -15.49 -28.16
N LYS A 462 13.70 -16.67 -28.55
CA LYS A 462 12.53 -16.79 -29.45
C LYS A 462 11.21 -16.42 -28.77
N SER A 463 11.15 -16.54 -27.45
CA SER A 463 9.90 -16.34 -26.72
C SER A 463 9.65 -14.90 -26.30
N GLN A 464 10.60 -14.00 -26.47
CA GLN A 464 10.46 -12.61 -26.05
C GLN A 464 10.29 -11.66 -27.24
N GLY A 465 9.71 -10.49 -26.99
CA GLY A 465 9.63 -9.41 -27.96
C GLY A 465 9.38 -8.07 -27.28
N TRP A 466 9.64 -7.00 -28.02
CA TRP A 466 9.32 -5.64 -27.59
C TRP A 466 8.97 -4.77 -28.79
N THR A 467 8.30 -3.66 -28.51
CA THR A 467 7.94 -2.64 -29.50
C THR A 467 8.11 -1.25 -28.92
N ALA A 468 8.51 -0.30 -29.78
CA ALA A 468 8.43 1.12 -29.48
C ALA A 468 6.96 1.57 -29.32
N THR A 469 6.75 2.63 -28.55
CA THR A 469 5.48 3.36 -28.49
C THR A 469 5.40 4.37 -29.62
N VAL A 470 4.37 4.27 -30.47
CA VAL A 470 4.24 5.06 -31.71
C VAL A 470 2.81 5.60 -31.82
N LEU A 471 2.67 6.91 -32.04
CA LEU A 471 1.39 7.56 -32.31
C LEU A 471 1.09 7.51 -33.82
N ASP A 472 -0.09 7.02 -34.17
CA ASP A 472 -0.66 7.09 -35.53
C ASP A 472 -0.95 8.56 -35.88
N THR A 473 0.08 9.29 -36.30
CA THR A 473 0.05 10.75 -36.43
C THR A 473 -0.57 11.16 -37.75
N ASN A 474 -0.42 10.32 -38.77
CA ASN A 474 -1.05 10.52 -40.07
C ASN A 474 -2.53 10.05 -40.09
N GLY A 475 -2.96 9.25 -39.11
CA GLY A 475 -4.34 8.83 -38.89
C GLY A 475 -4.80 7.67 -39.79
N ASN A 476 -3.89 6.93 -40.42
CA ASN A 476 -4.24 5.91 -41.41
C ASN A 476 -4.45 4.51 -40.79
N GLY A 477 -4.23 4.34 -39.49
CA GLY A 477 -4.40 3.08 -38.76
C GLY A 477 -3.30 2.04 -38.99
N VAL A 478 -2.21 2.40 -39.68
CA VAL A 478 -1.09 1.52 -40.02
C VAL A 478 0.20 2.18 -39.57
N ARG A 479 1.00 1.44 -38.79
CA ARG A 479 2.32 1.94 -38.38
C ARG A 479 3.25 2.12 -39.57
N ASP A 480 3.64 3.35 -39.87
CA ASP A 480 4.55 3.68 -40.98
C ASP A 480 5.46 4.91 -40.70
N ALA A 481 6.13 5.41 -41.73
CA ALA A 481 7.09 6.51 -41.62
C ALA A 481 6.45 7.89 -41.34
N GLY A 482 5.14 8.03 -41.54
CA GLY A 482 4.37 9.23 -41.21
C GLY A 482 3.98 9.33 -39.73
N ASP A 483 4.34 8.33 -38.92
CA ASP A 483 3.99 8.26 -37.51
C ASP A 483 5.07 8.77 -36.57
N THR A 484 4.64 9.22 -35.40
CA THR A 484 5.53 9.81 -34.40
C THR A 484 5.88 8.78 -33.33
N ALA A 485 7.16 8.39 -33.26
CA ALA A 485 7.67 7.67 -32.12
C ALA A 485 7.64 8.56 -30.87
N ILE A 486 7.01 8.07 -29.79
CA ILE A 486 7.02 8.75 -28.49
C ILE A 486 7.96 8.01 -27.56
N LYS A 487 8.77 8.74 -26.79
CA LYS A 487 9.59 8.16 -25.73
C LYS A 487 8.76 8.07 -24.45
N ALA A 488 7.93 7.04 -24.37
CA ALA A 488 7.08 6.78 -23.22
C ALA A 488 7.44 5.44 -22.59
N ALA A 489 7.56 5.43 -21.26
CA ALA A 489 7.82 4.24 -20.49
C ALA A 489 6.62 3.95 -19.61
N PHE A 490 6.08 2.74 -19.71
CA PHE A 490 5.00 2.34 -18.82
C PHE A 490 5.55 2.16 -17.41
N TYR A 491 4.81 2.72 -16.45
CA TYR A 491 5.02 2.50 -15.03
C TYR A 491 4.07 1.41 -14.53
N GLY A 492 2.77 1.70 -14.43
CA GLY A 492 1.73 0.67 -14.26
C GLY A 492 1.48 -0.02 -15.60
N ILE A 493 0.99 -1.26 -15.55
CA ILE A 493 0.60 -2.00 -16.75
C ILE A 493 -0.61 -2.87 -16.46
N GLY A 494 -1.54 -2.93 -17.41
CA GLY A 494 -2.71 -3.80 -17.38
C GLY A 494 -3.05 -4.28 -18.78
N VAL A 495 -3.68 -5.45 -18.90
CA VAL A 495 -4.24 -5.94 -20.17
C VAL A 495 -5.74 -5.89 -20.05
N SER A 496 -6.39 -5.19 -20.97
CA SER A 496 -7.85 -5.10 -21.07
C SER A 496 -8.43 -6.49 -21.35
N PRO A 497 -9.22 -7.07 -20.43
CA PRO A 497 -9.90 -8.34 -20.71
C PRO A 497 -10.98 -8.19 -21.80
N ALA A 498 -11.40 -6.96 -22.10
CA ALA A 498 -12.46 -6.67 -23.05
C ALA A 498 -11.99 -6.77 -24.51
N ASP A 499 -10.74 -6.43 -24.81
CA ASP A 499 -10.22 -6.35 -26.19
C ASP A 499 -8.75 -6.79 -26.36
N GLY A 500 -8.09 -7.22 -25.29
CA GLY A 500 -6.68 -7.66 -25.31
C GLY A 500 -5.66 -6.54 -25.47
N THR A 501 -6.07 -5.27 -25.44
CA THR A 501 -5.12 -4.15 -25.52
C THR A 501 -4.36 -3.93 -24.22
N VAL A 502 -3.13 -3.45 -24.36
CA VAL A 502 -2.23 -3.21 -23.25
C VAL A 502 -2.33 -1.76 -22.85
N TRP A 503 -2.49 -1.48 -21.56
CA TRP A 503 -2.59 -0.14 -21.02
C TRP A 503 -1.46 0.09 -20.03
N GLY A 504 -0.97 1.33 -19.98
CA GLY A 504 0.01 1.71 -18.98
C GLY A 504 -0.01 3.20 -18.69
N THR A 505 0.49 3.54 -17.51
CA THR A 505 0.66 4.93 -17.09
C THR A 505 2.07 5.41 -17.38
N VAL A 506 2.21 6.70 -17.62
CA VAL A 506 3.51 7.37 -17.77
C VAL A 506 3.63 8.42 -16.68
N LEU A 507 4.68 8.27 -15.85
CA LEU A 507 4.96 9.18 -14.74
C LEU A 507 5.33 10.60 -15.23
N GLY A 508 5.37 11.52 -14.28
CA GLY A 508 5.74 12.91 -14.50
C GLY A 508 4.51 13.82 -14.54
N PHE A 509 4.72 15.05 -14.97
CA PHE A 509 3.69 16.08 -14.95
C PHE A 509 3.43 16.60 -16.38
N PRO A 510 2.17 16.61 -16.86
CA PRO A 510 0.98 16.10 -16.18
C PRO A 510 0.89 14.56 -16.16
N GLY A 511 1.75 13.87 -16.94
CA GLY A 511 1.74 12.42 -17.11
C GLY A 511 0.55 11.93 -17.96
N TYR A 512 0.50 10.63 -18.27
CA TYR A 512 -0.46 10.07 -19.22
C TYR A 512 -0.94 8.67 -18.85
N VAL A 513 -2.07 8.28 -19.41
CA VAL A 513 -2.43 6.88 -19.66
C VAL A 513 -2.24 6.62 -21.16
N ILE A 514 -1.61 5.51 -21.51
CA ILE A 514 -1.37 5.10 -22.89
C ILE A 514 -2.03 3.75 -23.13
N ARG A 515 -2.79 3.66 -24.22
CA ARG A 515 -3.24 2.39 -24.80
C ARG A 515 -2.26 1.96 -25.86
N LEU A 516 -1.89 0.69 -25.88
CA LEU A 516 -1.11 0.04 -26.91
C LEU A 516 -1.96 -1.07 -27.53
N ASN A 517 -2.21 -0.94 -28.83
CA ASN A 517 -2.76 -2.01 -29.64
C ASN A 517 -1.58 -2.79 -30.24
N PRO A 518 -1.36 -4.06 -29.85
CA PRO A 518 -0.21 -4.83 -30.32
C PRO A 518 -0.31 -5.14 -31.83
N GLY A 519 -1.50 -5.29 -32.41
CA GLY A 519 -1.66 -5.78 -33.77
C GLY A 519 -1.16 -7.22 -33.96
N SER A 520 -0.96 -7.65 -35.22
CA SER A 520 -0.62 -9.04 -35.55
C SER A 520 0.88 -9.35 -35.48
N ASN A 521 1.74 -8.34 -35.63
CA ASN A 521 3.20 -8.45 -35.51
C ASN A 521 3.71 -7.27 -34.67
N PRO A 522 3.60 -7.33 -33.34
CA PRO A 522 3.74 -6.15 -32.49
C PRO A 522 5.00 -5.31 -32.68
N PRO A 523 6.20 -5.88 -32.94
CA PRO A 523 7.38 -5.07 -33.25
C PRO A 523 7.18 -4.05 -34.38
N ALA A 524 6.40 -4.42 -35.41
CA ALA A 524 6.20 -3.61 -36.61
C ALA A 524 4.80 -2.96 -36.69
N THR A 525 3.79 -3.54 -36.05
CA THR A 525 2.39 -3.11 -36.22
C THR A 525 1.81 -2.37 -35.03
N ALA A 526 2.47 -2.36 -33.87
CA ALA A 526 1.88 -1.77 -32.68
C ALA A 526 1.71 -0.26 -32.81
N LEU A 527 0.52 0.22 -32.47
CA LEU A 527 0.15 1.63 -32.41
C LEU A 527 -0.33 1.99 -31.01
N THR A 528 -0.14 3.26 -30.63
CA THR A 528 -0.50 3.77 -29.31
C THR A 528 -1.42 4.96 -29.38
N GLU A 529 -2.24 5.10 -28.36
CA GLU A 529 -3.10 6.26 -28.11
C GLU A 529 -2.72 6.84 -26.74
N VAL A 530 -2.63 8.16 -26.62
CA VAL A 530 -2.16 8.85 -25.40
C VAL A 530 -3.29 9.72 -24.86
N PHE A 531 -3.55 9.61 -23.55
CA PHE A 531 -4.60 10.33 -22.85
C PHE A 531 -4.03 11.06 -21.64
N GLU A 532 -4.14 12.39 -21.64
CA GLU A 532 -3.74 13.25 -20.53
C GLU A 532 -4.94 13.45 -19.58
N PRO A 533 -4.78 13.29 -18.25
CA PRO A 533 -5.83 13.63 -17.31
C PRO A 533 -6.12 15.15 -17.38
N PRO A 534 -7.39 15.58 -17.48
CA PRO A 534 -7.73 16.98 -17.51
C PRO A 534 -7.40 17.62 -16.16
N ARG A 535 -7.06 18.92 -16.17
CA ARG A 535 -6.97 19.70 -14.94
C ARG A 535 -8.29 19.61 -14.16
N THR A 536 -8.27 19.49 -12.83
CA THR A 536 -7.13 19.59 -11.89
C THR A 536 -6.31 18.30 -11.70
N GLY A 537 -6.60 17.22 -12.45
CA GLY A 537 -5.82 15.97 -12.44
C GLY A 537 -4.39 16.12 -12.96
N TYR A 538 -3.46 15.38 -12.38
CA TYR A 538 -2.07 15.21 -12.87
C TYR A 538 -1.33 14.11 -12.08
N GLY A 539 -0.26 13.58 -12.66
CA GLY A 539 0.68 12.67 -12.03
C GLY A 539 0.12 11.27 -11.77
N PRO A 540 -0.32 10.53 -12.82
CA PRO A 540 -0.70 9.13 -12.68
C PRO A 540 0.49 8.27 -12.23
N ARG A 541 0.19 7.20 -11.50
CA ARG A 541 1.20 6.22 -11.03
C ARG A 541 0.75 4.79 -11.30
N GLY A 542 0.58 3.93 -10.30
CA GLY A 542 0.17 2.55 -10.52
C GLY A 542 -1.28 2.48 -11.00
N MET A 543 -1.59 1.58 -11.93
CA MET A 543 -2.92 1.50 -12.52
C MET A 543 -3.40 0.07 -12.69
N ASP A 544 -4.70 -0.09 -12.78
CA ASP A 544 -5.32 -1.36 -13.16
C ASP A 544 -6.56 -1.10 -14.03
N ILE A 545 -7.04 -2.14 -14.69
CA ILE A 545 -8.15 -2.07 -15.63
C ILE A 545 -9.29 -2.99 -15.16
N ASP A 546 -10.52 -2.49 -15.24
CA ASP A 546 -11.69 -3.30 -14.93
C ASP A 546 -12.08 -4.19 -16.13
N ARG A 547 -13.01 -5.13 -15.91
CA ARG A 547 -13.46 -6.03 -16.99
C ARG A 547 -14.29 -5.34 -18.06
N GLN A 548 -14.62 -4.06 -17.90
CA GLN A 548 -15.30 -3.24 -18.90
C GLN A 548 -14.31 -2.40 -19.73
N GLY A 549 -13.01 -2.48 -19.45
CA GLY A 549 -11.96 -1.75 -20.15
C GLY A 549 -11.76 -0.32 -19.65
N VAL A 550 -12.24 0.03 -18.46
CA VAL A 550 -11.98 1.35 -17.84
C VAL A 550 -10.68 1.28 -17.05
N VAL A 551 -9.79 2.23 -17.30
CA VAL A 551 -8.52 2.35 -16.57
C VAL A 551 -8.74 3.12 -15.28
N TRP A 552 -8.17 2.63 -14.19
CA TRP A 552 -8.19 3.25 -12.88
C TRP A 552 -6.77 3.55 -12.40
N THR A 553 -6.51 4.79 -11.95
CA THR A 553 -5.20 5.21 -11.45
C THR A 553 -5.35 6.25 -10.33
N PRO A 554 -4.49 6.24 -9.29
CA PRO A 554 -4.35 7.38 -8.42
C PRO A 554 -3.55 8.48 -9.13
N LEU A 555 -3.81 9.73 -8.74
CA LEU A 555 -3.15 10.92 -9.26
C LEU A 555 -2.44 11.68 -8.12
N SER A 556 -1.27 12.26 -8.41
CA SER A 556 -0.57 13.21 -7.54
C SER A 556 -1.47 14.35 -7.05
N SER A 557 -2.47 14.74 -7.83
CA SER A 557 -3.46 15.76 -7.45
C SER A 557 -4.34 15.37 -6.26
N GLY A 558 -4.23 14.15 -5.72
CA GLY A 558 -5.04 13.71 -4.58
C GLY A 558 -6.42 13.20 -4.98
N HIS A 559 -6.52 12.62 -6.19
CA HIS A 559 -7.73 12.01 -6.71
C HIS A 559 -7.45 10.57 -7.12
N MET A 560 -8.46 9.71 -7.03
CA MET A 560 -8.55 8.55 -7.92
C MET A 560 -9.18 9.00 -9.23
N ALA A 561 -8.69 8.48 -10.35
CA ALA A 561 -9.22 8.77 -11.66
C ALA A 561 -9.66 7.49 -12.37
N SER A 562 -10.80 7.57 -13.07
CA SER A 562 -11.19 6.60 -14.09
C SER A 562 -11.02 7.21 -15.48
N PHE A 563 -10.58 6.41 -16.44
CA PHE A 563 -10.58 6.75 -17.86
C PHE A 563 -11.35 5.71 -18.68
N ASP A 564 -12.45 6.13 -19.30
CA ASP A 564 -13.31 5.32 -20.17
C ASP A 564 -13.21 5.80 -21.61
N ARG A 565 -12.40 5.07 -22.41
CA ARG A 565 -12.18 5.36 -23.83
C ARG A 565 -13.47 5.44 -24.66
N ARG A 566 -14.53 4.73 -24.26
CA ARG A 566 -15.80 4.69 -25.02
C ARG A 566 -16.54 6.02 -24.97
N LYS A 567 -16.20 6.90 -24.03
CA LYS A 567 -16.80 8.24 -23.92
C LYS A 567 -16.14 9.25 -24.86
N CYS A 568 -14.97 8.93 -25.44
CA CYS A 568 -14.26 9.82 -26.34
C CYS A 568 -15.10 10.16 -27.58
N LYS A 569 -15.20 11.46 -27.89
CA LYS A 569 -15.94 12.04 -29.00
C LYS A 569 -15.02 12.51 -30.13
N GLY A 570 -13.79 12.91 -29.78
CA GLY A 570 -12.77 13.31 -30.74
C GLY A 570 -12.09 12.11 -31.43
N PRO A 571 -11.32 12.37 -32.50
CA PRO A 571 -10.50 11.33 -33.12
C PRO A 571 -9.46 10.81 -32.12
N LEU A 572 -9.18 9.50 -32.18
CA LEU A 572 -8.24 8.81 -31.28
C LEU A 572 -6.85 8.62 -31.90
N ASN A 573 -6.70 9.06 -33.15
CA ASN A 573 -5.46 9.13 -33.91
C ASN A 573 -5.44 10.42 -34.75
N GLY A 574 -4.35 10.64 -35.48
CA GLY A 574 -4.12 11.84 -36.28
C GLY A 574 -3.38 12.94 -35.52
N PRO A 575 -3.13 14.09 -36.17
CA PRO A 575 -2.18 15.10 -35.71
C PRO A 575 -2.60 15.84 -34.43
N THR A 576 -3.86 15.74 -34.03
CA THR A 576 -4.42 16.38 -32.83
C THR A 576 -4.64 15.40 -31.67
N ALA A 577 -4.49 14.09 -31.90
CA ALA A 577 -4.72 13.05 -30.89
C ALA A 577 -3.49 12.82 -30.00
N THR A 578 -2.99 13.89 -29.38
CA THR A 578 -1.67 13.91 -28.72
C THR A 578 -1.74 13.95 -27.19
N GLY A 579 -2.88 13.58 -26.59
CA GLY A 579 -3.08 13.60 -25.14
C GLY A 579 -4.41 14.22 -24.70
N ALA A 580 -4.61 15.50 -25.00
CA ALA A 580 -5.70 16.30 -24.42
C ALA A 580 -7.07 16.16 -25.14
N HIS A 581 -7.18 15.31 -26.16
CA HIS A 581 -8.30 15.25 -27.10
C HIS A 581 -9.54 14.49 -26.58
N CYS A 582 -9.45 13.79 -25.45
CA CYS A 582 -10.56 13.07 -24.84
C CYS A 582 -10.72 13.41 -23.33
N PRO A 583 -11.03 14.67 -22.98
CA PRO A 583 -11.31 15.04 -21.59
C PRO A 583 -12.55 14.33 -21.02
N GLU A 584 -13.55 14.03 -21.86
CA GLU A 584 -14.80 13.37 -21.50
C GLU A 584 -14.66 11.90 -21.08
N GLY A 585 -13.52 11.27 -21.40
CA GLY A 585 -13.17 9.94 -20.90
C GLY A 585 -12.88 9.92 -19.42
N TRP A 586 -12.49 11.06 -18.83
CA TRP A 586 -12.00 11.13 -17.46
C TRP A 586 -13.10 11.42 -16.43
N THR A 587 -12.96 10.84 -15.25
CA THR A 587 -13.71 11.23 -14.05
C THR A 587 -12.77 11.21 -12.84
N LEU A 588 -12.82 12.26 -12.03
CA LEU A 588 -11.92 12.46 -10.88
C LEU A 588 -12.71 12.36 -9.57
N TYR A 589 -12.21 11.56 -8.63
CA TYR A 589 -12.78 11.33 -7.31
C TYR A 589 -11.77 11.78 -6.24
N PRO A 590 -12.00 12.90 -5.53
CA PRO A 590 -11.12 13.34 -4.47
C PRO A 590 -10.96 12.26 -3.39
N PHE A 591 -9.71 11.88 -3.08
CA PHE A 591 -9.48 10.94 -1.98
C PHE A 591 -9.96 11.52 -0.64
N PRO A 592 -10.39 10.68 0.32
CA PRO A 592 -10.75 11.14 1.64
C PRO A 592 -9.53 11.71 2.39
N GLY A 593 -9.80 12.58 3.35
CA GLY A 593 -8.79 13.21 4.22
C GLY A 593 -8.49 14.66 3.87
N PRO A 594 -7.68 15.34 4.69
CA PRO A 594 -7.38 16.76 4.54
C PRO A 594 -6.46 17.05 3.34
N GLN A 595 -6.48 18.29 2.89
CA GLN A 595 -5.54 18.83 1.90
C GLN A 595 -4.33 19.49 2.60
N LEU A 596 -3.18 19.56 1.92
CA LEU A 596 -2.00 20.29 2.39
C LEU A 596 -2.29 21.79 2.56
N GLN A 597 -1.64 22.45 3.53
CA GLN A 597 -1.76 23.90 3.70
C GLN A 597 -1.32 24.66 2.42
N ASN A 598 -2.02 25.75 2.12
CA ASN A 598 -1.84 26.62 0.94
C ASN A 598 -2.23 26.02 -0.42
N VAL A 599 -2.88 24.85 -0.46
CA VAL A 599 -3.43 24.27 -1.69
C VAL A 599 -4.94 24.49 -1.71
N THR A 600 -5.44 25.12 -2.79
CA THR A 600 -6.87 25.46 -2.93
C THR A 600 -7.61 24.58 -3.94
N GLU A 601 -6.87 23.84 -4.76
CA GLU A 601 -7.41 22.82 -5.66
C GLU A 601 -8.12 21.69 -4.90
N THR A 602 -9.10 21.09 -5.57
CA THR A 602 -9.75 19.86 -5.10
C THR A 602 -8.75 18.72 -4.95
N GLY A 603 -9.14 17.68 -4.22
CA GLY A 603 -8.30 16.52 -3.89
C GLY A 603 -7.89 16.54 -2.42
N SER A 604 -6.96 15.68 -2.05
CA SER A 604 -6.40 15.62 -0.69
C SER A 604 -4.88 15.50 -0.69
N ALA A 605 -4.28 15.51 0.50
CA ALA A 605 -2.87 15.24 0.71
C ALA A 605 -2.48 13.77 0.43
N GLU A 606 -3.45 12.89 0.14
CA GLU A 606 -3.21 11.48 -0.17
C GLU A 606 -2.21 11.31 -1.32
N SER A 607 -1.32 10.33 -1.18
CA SER A 607 -0.25 10.01 -2.10
C SER A 607 -0.22 8.50 -2.33
N SER A 608 -1.28 7.99 -2.97
CA SER A 608 -1.46 6.57 -3.25
C SER A 608 -0.47 6.06 -4.31
N TYR A 609 0.13 4.90 -4.05
CA TYR A 609 1.08 4.26 -4.96
C TYR A 609 0.40 3.59 -6.17
N TYR A 610 -0.70 2.86 -5.94
CA TYR A 610 -1.37 2.01 -6.93
C TYR A 610 -2.90 2.07 -6.77
N THR A 611 -3.63 1.78 -7.86
CA THR A 611 -5.04 1.39 -7.83
C THR A 611 -5.19 0.01 -8.44
N TRP A 612 -5.77 -0.92 -7.70
CA TRP A 612 -6.09 -2.29 -8.12
C TRP A 612 -7.61 -2.45 -8.23
N VAL A 613 -8.10 -3.25 -9.18
CA VAL A 613 -9.52 -3.50 -9.39
C VAL A 613 -9.91 -4.91 -8.95
N ASP A 614 -10.93 -5.02 -8.10
CA ASP A 614 -11.57 -6.27 -7.71
C ASP A 614 -12.52 -6.78 -8.81
N GLN A 615 -11.96 -7.33 -9.87
CA GLN A 615 -12.73 -7.82 -11.03
C GLN A 615 -13.71 -8.95 -10.72
N PHE A 616 -13.57 -9.62 -9.57
CA PHE A 616 -14.25 -10.88 -9.26
C PHE A 616 -15.00 -10.88 -7.92
N ASP A 617 -15.17 -9.71 -7.28
CA ASP A 617 -15.80 -9.59 -5.97
C ASP A 617 -15.10 -10.45 -4.90
N THR A 618 -13.78 -10.48 -4.95
CA THR A 618 -12.95 -11.24 -4.01
C THR A 618 -13.06 -10.72 -2.58
N PHE A 619 -13.47 -9.47 -2.38
CA PHE A 619 -13.67 -8.89 -1.05
C PHE A 619 -15.12 -8.91 -0.55
N GLY A 620 -16.11 -8.82 -1.44
CA GLY A 620 -17.54 -8.72 -1.07
C GLY A 620 -18.17 -7.32 -1.20
N LEU A 621 -17.50 -6.38 -1.88
CA LEU A 621 -18.05 -5.04 -2.18
C LEU A 621 -18.69 -4.94 -3.57
N GLY A 622 -18.62 -6.01 -4.37
CA GLY A 622 -19.07 -6.06 -5.75
C GLY A 622 -17.93 -6.32 -6.73
N ARG A 623 -18.31 -6.61 -7.98
CA ARG A 623 -17.36 -6.77 -9.09
C ARG A 623 -16.91 -5.42 -9.61
N ASP A 624 -15.69 -5.39 -10.14
CA ASP A 624 -15.07 -4.23 -10.78
C ASP A 624 -14.98 -3.02 -9.85
N VAL A 625 -14.78 -3.27 -8.55
CA VAL A 625 -14.57 -2.21 -7.54
C VAL A 625 -13.09 -1.78 -7.56
N PRO A 626 -12.77 -0.52 -7.91
CA PRO A 626 -11.40 -0.01 -7.83
C PRO A 626 -11.03 0.33 -6.38
N ILE A 627 -9.83 -0.05 -5.97
CA ILE A 627 -9.29 0.09 -4.63
C ILE A 627 -7.90 0.72 -4.72
N ALA A 628 -7.74 1.92 -4.17
CA ALA A 628 -6.44 2.59 -4.10
C ALA A 628 -5.67 2.22 -2.83
N THR A 629 -4.35 2.13 -2.93
CA THR A 629 -3.46 2.00 -1.77
C THR A 629 -3.35 3.35 -1.05
N GLY A 630 -4.18 3.60 -0.03
CA GLY A 630 -4.21 4.84 0.74
C GLY A 630 -3.01 4.98 1.67
N ASN A 631 -1.84 5.28 1.09
CA ASN A 631 -0.57 5.31 1.80
C ASN A 631 -0.51 6.36 2.91
N ALA A 632 -1.16 7.51 2.72
CA ALA A 632 -1.23 8.54 3.75
C ALA A 632 -2.39 8.31 4.73
N ASN A 633 -3.52 7.80 4.23
CA ASN A 633 -4.67 7.40 5.04
C ASN A 633 -4.42 6.13 5.88
N GLU A 634 -3.33 5.41 5.62
CA GLU A 634 -3.01 4.12 6.22
C GLU A 634 -4.18 3.11 6.11
N ALA A 635 -4.74 3.03 4.91
CA ALA A 635 -5.93 2.25 4.59
C ALA A 635 -5.90 1.74 3.14
N LEU A 636 -6.79 0.80 2.83
CA LEU A 636 -7.21 0.56 1.45
C LEU A 636 -8.48 1.38 1.18
N LEU A 637 -8.54 2.08 0.06
CA LEU A 637 -9.60 3.04 -0.27
C LEU A 637 -10.43 2.50 -1.44
N ALA A 638 -11.51 1.78 -1.14
CA ALA A 638 -12.40 1.22 -2.15
C ALA A 638 -13.46 2.24 -2.59
N LEU A 639 -13.64 2.47 -3.89
CA LEU A 639 -14.68 3.36 -4.40
C LEU A 639 -15.90 2.55 -4.83
N VAL A 640 -16.98 2.65 -4.05
CA VAL A 640 -18.23 1.95 -4.30
C VAL A 640 -19.31 2.99 -4.58
N ASN A 641 -19.95 2.91 -5.75
CA ASN A 641 -21.01 3.84 -6.15
C ASN A 641 -20.60 5.33 -6.00
N GLY A 642 -19.35 5.66 -6.35
CA GLY A 642 -18.82 7.02 -6.25
C GLY A 642 -18.47 7.51 -4.84
N ARG A 643 -18.51 6.64 -3.82
CA ARG A 643 -18.13 6.96 -2.43
C ARG A 643 -17.02 6.03 -1.94
N PHE A 644 -16.10 6.58 -1.14
CA PHE A 644 -15.02 5.79 -0.57
C PHE A 644 -15.47 5.02 0.67
N VAL A 645 -15.03 3.76 0.74
CA VAL A 645 -15.04 2.90 1.92
C VAL A 645 -13.59 2.75 2.38
N ASN A 646 -13.29 3.19 3.60
CA ASN A 646 -11.93 3.22 4.12
C ASN A 646 -11.63 2.00 5.00
N LEU A 647 -10.82 1.08 4.47
CA LEU A 647 -10.39 -0.13 5.18
C LEU A 647 -9.12 0.17 5.98
N ARG A 648 -9.28 0.85 7.12
CA ARG A 648 -8.18 1.31 8.00
C ARG A 648 -7.46 0.17 8.69
N VAL A 649 -6.12 0.18 8.70
CA VAL A 649 -5.27 -0.73 9.51
C VAL A 649 -4.72 0.01 10.74
N PRO A 650 -5.42 0.00 11.88
CA PRO A 650 -5.12 0.88 13.02
C PRO A 650 -3.88 0.47 13.83
N TYR A 651 -3.40 -0.76 13.63
CA TYR A 651 -2.31 -1.33 14.40
C TYR A 651 -1.55 -2.40 13.58
N PRO A 652 -0.21 -2.41 13.62
CA PRO A 652 0.61 -1.28 14.05
C PRO A 652 0.43 -0.07 13.12
N MET A 653 0.45 1.15 13.66
CA MET A 653 0.35 2.37 12.85
C MET A 653 1.50 2.49 11.86
N GLY A 654 1.23 3.12 10.72
CA GLY A 654 2.15 3.22 9.60
C GLY A 654 1.91 2.19 8.51
N PHE A 655 0.65 1.69 8.39
CA PHE A 655 0.28 0.85 7.24
C PHE A 655 0.49 1.62 5.95
N TYR A 656 1.33 1.05 5.10
CA TYR A 656 1.75 1.61 3.83
C TYR A 656 1.92 0.43 2.90
N THR A 657 1.13 0.34 1.83
CA THR A 657 1.23 -0.75 0.85
C THR A 657 1.40 -0.21 -0.55
N LYS A 658 2.11 -0.93 -1.41
CA LYS A 658 2.31 -0.56 -2.82
C LYS A 658 1.52 -1.43 -3.79
N TRP A 659 0.98 -2.54 -3.30
CA TRP A 659 0.19 -3.50 -4.06
C TRP A 659 -0.84 -4.17 -3.16
N MET A 660 -1.76 -4.91 -3.78
CA MET A 660 -2.70 -5.79 -3.11
C MET A 660 -3.24 -6.83 -4.09
N ASP A 661 -3.71 -7.95 -3.55
CA ASP A 661 -4.42 -8.98 -4.31
C ASP A 661 -5.76 -9.35 -3.66
N GLY A 662 -6.62 -9.99 -4.44
CA GLY A 662 -7.89 -10.55 -3.99
C GLY A 662 -7.93 -12.06 -4.20
N ARG A 663 -8.29 -12.81 -3.15
CA ARG A 663 -8.30 -14.28 -3.17
C ARG A 663 -9.61 -14.84 -2.63
N ILE A 664 -10.09 -15.90 -3.28
CA ILE A 664 -11.24 -16.69 -2.86
C ILE A 664 -10.74 -18.08 -2.45
N ASP A 665 -10.58 -18.28 -1.14
CA ASP A 665 -10.18 -19.53 -0.52
C ASP A 665 -11.31 -20.59 -0.62
N ASP A 666 -12.55 -20.21 -0.28
CA ASP A 666 -13.72 -21.09 -0.38
C ASP A 666 -14.97 -20.28 -0.76
N PRO A 667 -15.52 -20.42 -1.97
CA PRO A 667 -16.73 -19.69 -2.36
C PRO A 667 -17.98 -20.10 -1.57
N ALA A 668 -18.00 -21.28 -0.95
CA ALA A 668 -19.12 -21.76 -0.13
C ALA A 668 -19.06 -21.24 1.31
N ALA A 669 -17.91 -20.77 1.77
CA ALA A 669 -17.72 -20.22 3.12
C ALA A 669 -18.20 -18.75 3.27
N GLY A 670 -18.87 -18.20 2.25
CA GLY A 670 -19.37 -16.83 2.26
C GLY A 670 -18.22 -15.81 2.40
N TRP A 671 -18.32 -14.91 3.36
CA TRP A 671 -17.31 -13.87 3.59
C TRP A 671 -15.97 -14.43 4.11
N LYS A 672 -15.98 -15.61 4.74
CA LYS A 672 -14.77 -16.21 5.34
C LYS A 672 -13.80 -16.75 4.31
N GLY A 673 -14.33 -17.29 3.21
CA GLY A 673 -13.53 -17.78 2.11
C GLY A 673 -13.14 -16.68 1.12
N ARG A 674 -13.34 -15.41 1.46
CA ARG A 674 -13.02 -14.24 0.64
C ARG A 674 -12.07 -13.33 1.40
N GLY A 675 -11.21 -12.61 0.68
CA GLY A 675 -10.39 -11.59 1.30
C GLY A 675 -9.43 -10.89 0.34
N LEU A 676 -9.02 -9.70 0.76
CA LEU A 676 -7.90 -8.97 0.17
C LEU A 676 -6.64 -9.24 0.96
N TRP A 677 -5.52 -9.23 0.27
CA TRP A 677 -4.18 -9.37 0.82
C TRP A 677 -3.37 -8.13 0.46
N ALA A 678 -2.54 -7.68 1.38
CA ALA A 678 -1.60 -6.60 1.19
C ALA A 678 -0.41 -6.78 2.14
N THR A 679 0.64 -5.98 1.97
CA THR A 679 1.82 -6.03 2.84
C THR A 679 2.25 -4.63 3.29
N TYR A 680 2.96 -4.55 4.40
CA TYR A 680 3.67 -3.33 4.79
C TYR A 680 4.89 -3.16 3.87
N SER A 681 4.73 -2.29 2.86
CA SER A 681 5.65 -2.03 1.75
C SER A 681 6.54 -0.79 1.92
N THR A 682 6.63 -0.24 3.13
CA THR A 682 7.51 0.90 3.42
C THR A 682 8.96 0.45 3.39
N ARG A 683 9.85 1.23 2.77
CA ARG A 683 11.30 0.91 2.74
C ARG A 683 11.99 1.06 4.12
N THR A 684 11.24 1.53 5.11
CA THR A 684 11.72 1.77 6.48
C THR A 684 10.72 1.16 7.48
N PRO A 685 10.67 -0.17 7.62
CA PRO A 685 9.73 -0.84 8.53
C PRO A 685 9.96 -0.44 9.99
N PHE A 686 11.17 0.00 10.34
CA PHE A 686 11.49 0.59 11.64
C PHE A 686 10.87 1.99 11.89
N HIS A 687 10.17 2.59 10.92
CA HIS A 687 9.33 3.79 11.13
C HIS A 687 7.88 3.45 11.52
N VAL A 688 7.47 2.19 11.39
CA VAL A 688 6.17 1.68 11.82
C VAL A 688 6.14 1.62 13.34
N GLU A 689 4.94 1.67 13.94
CA GLU A 689 4.77 1.45 15.37
C GLU A 689 5.50 0.17 15.83
N GLY A 690 6.26 0.29 16.92
CA GLY A 690 7.21 -0.73 17.40
C GLY A 690 8.68 -0.38 17.15
N GLY A 691 8.99 0.43 16.13
CA GLY A 691 10.33 0.96 15.90
C GLY A 691 11.37 -0.06 15.44
N LYS A 692 12.62 0.07 15.93
CA LYS A 692 13.74 -0.81 15.55
C LYS A 692 13.41 -2.27 15.82
N GLY A 693 13.53 -3.12 14.80
CA GLY A 693 13.21 -4.55 14.88
C GLY A 693 11.79 -4.91 14.43
N THR A 694 10.90 -3.93 14.22
CA THR A 694 9.61 -4.17 13.55
C THR A 694 9.85 -4.68 12.13
N THR A 695 9.26 -5.83 11.81
CA THR A 695 9.31 -6.45 10.47
C THR A 695 8.14 -5.97 9.60
N SER A 696 8.28 -6.11 8.27
CA SER A 696 7.14 -6.10 7.36
C SER A 696 6.13 -7.20 7.72
N LYS A 697 4.88 -6.99 7.32
CA LYS A 697 3.73 -7.83 7.68
C LYS A 697 2.81 -8.06 6.49
N VAL A 698 2.23 -9.23 6.39
CA VAL A 698 1.05 -9.47 5.54
C VAL A 698 -0.19 -9.05 6.31
N VAL A 699 -1.19 -8.50 5.61
CA VAL A 699 -2.51 -8.16 6.13
C VAL A 699 -3.57 -8.83 5.27
N LYS A 700 -4.38 -9.72 5.87
CA LYS A 700 -5.64 -10.22 5.29
C LYS A 700 -6.78 -9.31 5.73
N PHE A 701 -7.55 -8.82 4.78
CA PHE A 701 -8.81 -8.11 5.01
C PHE A 701 -9.96 -9.03 4.64
N GLN A 702 -10.96 -9.14 5.52
CA GLN A 702 -12.22 -9.82 5.23
C GLN A 702 -13.39 -8.91 5.55
N LEU A 703 -14.48 -9.05 4.81
CA LEU A 703 -15.68 -8.24 4.97
C LEU A 703 -16.89 -9.09 5.37
N ARG A 704 -17.21 -9.10 6.66
CA ARG A 704 -18.37 -9.83 7.19
C ARG A 704 -19.69 -9.05 6.97
N PRO A 705 -20.87 -9.68 7.11
CA PRO A 705 -22.14 -8.97 6.94
C PRO A 705 -22.43 -7.94 8.04
N ASP A 706 -21.96 -8.16 9.27
CA ASP A 706 -22.10 -7.24 10.40
C ASP A 706 -21.00 -7.47 11.46
N PRO A 707 -20.80 -6.56 12.44
CA PRO A 707 -19.71 -6.67 13.42
C PRO A 707 -19.79 -7.84 14.42
N LEU A 708 -20.90 -8.59 14.45
CA LEU A 708 -21.14 -9.73 15.32
C LEU A 708 -21.16 -11.07 14.57
N ALA A 709 -21.02 -11.04 13.24
CA ALA A 709 -20.90 -12.24 12.43
C ALA A 709 -19.62 -13.03 12.76
N ARG A 710 -19.78 -14.36 12.77
CA ARG A 710 -18.80 -15.35 13.26
C ARG A 710 -18.27 -16.22 12.17
#